data_AF-A0A0B6ZWQ3-F1
#
_entry.id   AF-A0A0B6ZWQ3-F1
#
_cell.length_a   1.000
_cell.length_b   1.000
_cell.length_c   1.000
_cell.angle_alpha   90.00
_cell.angle_beta   90.00
_cell.angle_gamma   90.00
#
_symmetry.space_group_name_H-M   'P 1'
#
loop_
_entity.id
_entity.type
_entity.pdbx_description
1 polymer ?
#
loop_
_entity_poly.entity_id
_entity_poly.type
_entity_poly.pdbx_seq_one_letter_code
_entity_poly.pdbx_strand_id
1 'polypeptide(L)'
;MHPHIISHYSRNIYTRLLCRIKVSNLSDRTSKHAAVITDTFTRLSRSGICELPRTYCYFSNSINRHHSLKTPLLADVYALLKLNNLQIFCSSRSICSDTSYKNPNSTAASENQQQTKLHQDSTASNQCCTADELSLSQQTMTDREHPRPSGRHVKYPSAAYRGVAVSDDDVQLMNDAREIFDQAVDSVLPHNLVRNILKLSQNDTILTVDNVTYLLKQNVYVIGFGKAVIGMARAVEDCIGQHIVKGVISVPTGIRQTFQDEGKQDMLLEPDSRIVVMEGAAGNLPDVASHKAAMEIMKIAEEVKEDDILIVLISGGGSALLPSPKPPITLEDMLSLTRLMSKSGSSIIQLNTVRKEIEMLKGGGLAKLAQSAKVLALILSDVIGDPLDFIAGGPTVKDTSASEDSLRVLKELYITEAIPPSVRKVLNEEHNRNADQELDTLDWSLVQNVLVGSNKSACEVACARSVALGYLPYLLSTQVEGEAQDIGRMYISLAKYISLGLQGYEQNKEASDLENLLLSKFNIDHNKLKQLQELAQKAVTSGKKGVCIVAGGETTVIVKGKGIGGRNQEMAVAAAIELGESDHRLRSSLKVNDGRRSSTQTKVTFLAAGTDGIDGPNIAAGGVITAGFMAETATSGLDAKEFLNRNDTYTLLSKVDHGLNHVITGHTGTNVMDIHLVLITNMQ
;
A
#
# COMPACT_ATOMS: atom_id res chain seq x y z
N MET A 1 29.43 25.27 -50.06
CA MET A 1 29.59 23.82 -50.18
C MET A 1 28.98 23.15 -48.95
N HIS A 2 27.72 22.74 -49.05
CA HIS A 2 27.01 21.76 -48.20
C HIS A 2 27.26 20.35 -48.78
N PRO A 3 27.17 19.20 -48.05
CA PRO A 3 25.93 18.63 -47.41
C PRO A 3 26.18 17.99 -46.01
N HIS A 4 25.22 17.90 -45.07
CA HIS A 4 24.15 16.89 -44.87
C HIS A 4 24.59 15.42 -44.61
N ILE A 5 23.88 14.75 -43.66
CA ILE A 5 23.63 13.28 -43.49
C ILE A 5 24.76 12.48 -42.76
N ILE A 6 24.62 11.68 -41.68
CA ILE A 6 23.56 10.88 -40.99
C ILE A 6 24.06 10.61 -39.53
N SER A 7 23.28 10.87 -38.48
CA SER A 7 22.48 9.92 -37.64
C SER A 7 23.24 8.98 -36.68
N HIS A 8 22.84 9.05 -35.40
CA HIS A 8 22.87 8.03 -34.35
C HIS A 8 24.21 7.35 -33.97
N TYR A 9 24.36 7.10 -32.66
CA TYR A 9 25.52 6.50 -31.96
C TYR A 9 26.68 7.44 -31.64
N SER A 10 26.63 8.06 -30.45
CA SER A 10 27.69 7.95 -29.42
C SER A 10 27.45 8.94 -28.25
N ARG A 11 26.44 8.66 -27.42
CA ARG A 11 26.23 9.32 -26.12
C ARG A 11 26.53 8.35 -24.97
N ASN A 12 27.69 7.67 -25.02
CA ASN A 12 28.03 6.64 -24.03
C ASN A 12 29.51 6.52 -23.67
N ILE A 13 30.29 7.59 -23.76
CA ILE A 13 31.67 7.62 -23.26
C ILE A 13 31.92 9.01 -22.67
N TYR A 14 31.38 9.34 -21.49
CA TYR A 14 31.94 10.39 -20.59
C TYR A 14 31.26 10.35 -19.20
N THR A 15 31.19 9.18 -18.56
CA THR A 15 30.92 9.08 -17.11
C THR A 15 31.70 7.91 -16.49
N ARG A 16 33.01 7.85 -16.75
CA ARG A 16 33.96 7.03 -15.99
C ARG A 16 35.28 7.79 -15.84
N LEU A 17 35.27 8.80 -14.97
CA LEU A 17 36.50 9.27 -14.32
C LEU A 17 36.39 8.97 -12.82
N LEU A 18 36.55 7.68 -12.49
CA LEU A 18 36.84 7.25 -11.13
C LEU A 18 38.29 7.64 -10.83
N CYS A 19 38.51 8.71 -10.06
CA CYS A 19 39.80 8.92 -9.40
C CYS A 19 40.01 7.82 -8.36
N ARG A 20 40.54 6.67 -8.78
CA ARG A 20 41.14 5.68 -7.90
C ARG A 20 42.47 6.24 -7.37
N ILE A 21 42.47 6.81 -6.18
CA ILE A 21 43.70 6.96 -5.40
C ILE A 21 43.86 5.68 -4.57
N LYS A 22 44.69 4.76 -5.04
CA LYS A 22 45.21 3.65 -4.23
C LYS A 22 46.23 4.23 -3.25
N VAL A 23 45.89 4.31 -1.97
CA VAL A 23 46.88 4.56 -0.91
C VAL A 23 47.33 3.20 -0.38
N SER A 24 48.30 2.62 -1.05
CA SER A 24 49.05 1.47 -0.55
C SER A 24 50.41 1.97 -0.05
N ASN A 25 50.66 1.81 1.25
CA ASN A 25 51.92 2.04 1.97
C ASN A 25 52.56 3.44 1.86
N LEU A 26 52.24 4.35 2.80
CA LEU A 26 53.07 5.51 3.08
C LEU A 26 53.06 5.83 4.59
N SER A 27 54.19 5.55 5.24
CA SER A 27 54.60 6.18 6.49
C SER A 27 54.96 7.65 6.24
N ASP A 28 54.57 8.54 7.16
CA ASP A 28 54.98 9.95 7.30
C ASP A 28 55.08 10.82 6.03
N ARG A 29 54.04 11.63 5.78
CA ARG A 29 54.04 13.06 5.32
C ARG A 29 52.71 13.43 4.65
N THR A 30 51.72 13.85 5.43
CA THR A 30 50.34 14.17 5.00
C THR A 30 50.00 15.66 4.87
N SER A 31 50.98 16.56 4.67
CA SER A 31 50.71 18.00 4.50
C SER A 31 50.79 18.52 3.05
N LYS A 32 51.36 17.77 2.10
CA LYS A 32 51.54 18.25 0.71
C LYS A 32 50.42 17.89 -0.26
N HIS A 33 49.56 16.92 0.05
CA HIS A 33 48.50 16.46 -0.87
C HIS A 33 47.16 17.19 -0.72
N ALA A 34 46.88 17.81 0.43
CA ALA A 34 45.70 18.66 0.61
C ALA A 34 45.76 19.94 -0.24
N ALA A 35 46.97 20.46 -0.49
CA ALA A 35 47.17 21.66 -1.31
C ALA A 35 46.84 21.43 -2.80
N VAL A 36 47.08 20.23 -3.34
CA VAL A 36 46.83 19.90 -4.76
C VAL A 36 45.34 19.72 -5.05
N ILE A 37 44.59 19.14 -4.11
CA ILE A 37 43.14 18.94 -4.23
C ILE A 37 42.42 20.30 -4.16
N THR A 38 42.90 21.22 -3.32
CA THR A 38 42.33 22.55 -3.13
C THR A 38 42.60 23.48 -4.34
N ASP A 39 43.80 23.42 -4.94
CA ASP A 39 44.15 24.21 -6.14
C ASP A 39 43.34 23.76 -7.38
N THR A 40 43.05 22.46 -7.50
CA THR A 40 42.26 21.92 -8.62
C THR A 40 40.78 22.33 -8.52
N PHE A 41 40.19 22.30 -7.31
CA PHE A 41 38.81 22.73 -7.08
C PHE A 41 38.62 24.25 -7.27
N THR A 42 39.62 25.05 -6.88
CA THR A 42 39.57 26.52 -7.01
C THR A 42 39.72 26.98 -8.46
N ARG A 43 40.43 26.22 -9.30
CA ARG A 43 40.55 26.50 -10.74
C ARG A 43 39.30 26.14 -11.53
N LEU A 44 38.59 25.08 -11.12
CA LEU A 44 37.33 24.65 -11.75
C LEU A 44 36.15 25.57 -11.42
N SER A 45 36.12 26.20 -10.23
CA SER A 45 35.06 27.18 -9.90
C SER A 45 35.25 28.54 -10.57
N ARG A 46 36.50 28.90 -10.95
CA ARG A 46 36.81 30.17 -11.61
C ARG A 46 36.65 30.17 -13.14
N SER A 47 36.47 29.02 -13.78
CA SER A 47 36.34 28.92 -15.24
C SER A 47 34.91 29.03 -15.78
N GLY A 48 33.90 29.24 -14.93
CA GLY A 48 32.52 29.53 -15.36
C GLY A 48 31.81 28.43 -16.16
N ILE A 49 32.36 27.22 -16.19
CA ILE A 49 31.80 26.06 -16.90
C ILE A 49 31.51 24.98 -15.87
N CYS A 50 30.33 25.06 -15.23
CA CYS A 50 29.56 23.95 -14.63
C CYS A 50 28.46 24.50 -13.71
N GLU A 51 27.21 24.44 -14.16
CA GLU A 51 26.09 24.18 -13.26
C GLU A 51 26.08 22.65 -13.02
N LEU A 52 26.46 22.21 -11.83
CA LEU A 52 26.40 20.80 -11.45
C LEU A 52 25.23 20.58 -10.46
N PRO A 53 24.33 19.61 -10.72
CA PRO A 53 23.36 19.19 -9.74
C PRO A 53 24.05 18.44 -8.59
N ARG A 54 23.58 18.72 -7.37
CA ARG A 54 24.03 18.23 -6.06
C ARG A 54 24.63 16.81 -6.12
N THR A 55 25.96 16.70 -6.02
CA THR A 55 26.67 15.41 -5.95
C THR A 55 26.94 15.04 -4.49
N TYR A 56 26.49 13.85 -4.07
CA TYR A 56 26.67 13.29 -2.73
C TYR A 56 28.08 12.68 -2.58
N CYS A 57 28.83 13.07 -1.54
CA CYS A 57 30.08 12.39 -1.15
C CYS A 57 29.78 11.33 -0.08
N TYR A 58 29.94 10.05 -0.42
CA TYR A 58 29.96 8.94 0.55
C TYR A 58 31.37 8.79 1.16
N PHE A 59 31.49 8.92 2.47
CA PHE A 59 32.67 8.46 3.22
C PHE A 59 32.40 7.05 3.77
N SER A 60 33.12 6.04 3.30
CA SER A 60 33.09 4.70 3.89
C SER A 60 34.08 4.63 5.07
N ASN A 61 33.58 4.51 6.30
CA ASN A 61 34.41 4.16 7.45
C ASN A 61 34.59 2.64 7.53
N SER A 62 35.73 2.13 7.05
CA SER A 62 36.24 0.82 7.45
C SER A 62 37.23 1.01 8.61
N ILE A 63 36.74 0.96 9.86
CA ILE A 63 37.64 0.93 11.03
C ILE A 63 37.63 -0.50 11.59
N ASN A 64 38.71 -1.23 11.28
CA ASN A 64 39.07 -2.46 11.97
C ASN A 64 39.55 -2.14 13.40
N ARG A 65 39.25 -3.07 14.31
CA ARG A 65 39.57 -3.02 15.74
C ARG A 65 41.07 -2.78 15.99
N HIS A 66 41.36 -2.06 17.08
CA HIS A 66 42.66 -1.76 17.69
C HIS A 66 43.44 -0.54 17.15
N HIS A 67 43.11 0.67 17.63
CA HIS A 67 44.02 1.60 18.34
C HIS A 67 43.36 2.98 18.50
N SER A 68 43.57 3.61 19.65
CA SER A 68 43.15 4.96 19.99
C SER A 68 43.85 6.01 19.13
N LEU A 69 43.12 6.72 18.27
CA LEU A 69 43.58 7.94 17.61
C LEU A 69 42.66 9.10 17.98
N LYS A 70 43.31 10.16 18.48
CA LYS A 70 42.74 11.36 19.09
C LYS A 70 42.02 12.25 18.06
N THR A 71 41.22 13.14 18.61
CA THR A 71 40.12 13.95 18.09
C THR A 71 40.40 15.29 17.36
N PRO A 72 41.55 15.62 16.71
CA PRO A 72 41.67 16.92 16.01
C PRO A 72 41.11 16.97 14.58
N LEU A 73 41.05 15.87 13.82
CA LEU A 73 40.81 15.95 12.37
C LEU A 73 39.36 16.30 11.95
N LEU A 74 38.38 16.04 12.82
CA LEU A 74 36.95 16.29 12.52
C LEU A 74 36.56 17.76 12.70
N ALA A 75 37.28 18.51 13.54
CA ALA A 75 36.96 19.91 13.83
C ALA A 75 37.33 20.85 12.67
N ASP A 76 38.48 20.60 12.02
CA ASP A 76 38.94 21.41 10.89
C ASP A 76 38.08 21.19 9.63
N VAL A 77 37.58 19.97 9.43
CA VAL A 77 36.63 19.63 8.37
C VAL A 77 35.28 20.30 8.61
N TYR A 78 34.82 20.37 9.87
CA TYR A 78 33.59 21.07 10.23
C TYR A 78 33.67 22.59 10.01
N ALA A 79 34.83 23.20 10.30
CA ALA A 79 35.06 24.62 10.10
C ALA A 79 35.09 25.02 8.61
N LEU A 80 35.70 24.19 7.76
CA LEU A 80 35.76 24.40 6.31
C LEU A 80 34.41 24.22 5.59
N LEU A 81 33.54 23.35 6.11
CA LEU A 81 32.21 23.10 5.54
C LEU A 81 31.17 24.16 5.94
N LYS A 82 31.31 24.74 7.14
CA LYS A 82 30.47 25.86 7.59
C LYS A 82 30.70 27.15 6.79
N LEU A 83 31.91 27.38 6.29
CA LEU A 83 32.23 28.53 5.44
C LEU A 83 31.61 28.46 4.03
N ASN A 84 31.08 27.29 3.61
CA ASN A 84 30.59 27.05 2.25
C ASN A 84 29.10 26.66 2.16
N ASN A 85 28.30 26.85 3.23
CA ASN A 85 26.84 26.61 3.23
C ASN A 85 26.39 25.24 2.68
N LEU A 86 27.07 24.16 3.05
CA LEU A 86 26.67 22.77 2.74
C LEU A 86 26.07 22.08 3.98
N GLN A 87 24.86 21.53 3.88
CA GLN A 87 24.20 20.76 4.95
C GLN A 87 24.68 19.30 4.99
N ILE A 88 24.88 18.75 6.18
CA ILE A 88 25.14 17.31 6.41
C ILE A 88 23.96 16.69 7.16
N PHE A 89 23.47 15.54 6.68
CA PHE A 89 22.62 14.61 7.43
C PHE A 89 23.49 13.47 8.00
N CYS A 90 23.45 13.28 9.33
CA CYS A 90 24.05 12.13 10.01
C CYS A 90 22.95 11.24 10.59
N SER A 91 22.89 9.98 10.17
CA SER A 91 21.99 8.96 10.72
C SER A 91 22.73 8.06 11.72
N SER A 92 22.63 8.36 13.01
CA SER A 92 22.87 7.38 14.08
C SER A 92 22.26 7.85 15.41
N ARG A 93 21.24 7.15 15.91
CA ARG A 93 20.74 7.24 17.29
C ARG A 93 21.39 6.15 18.15
N SER A 94 22.21 6.55 19.12
CA SER A 94 22.19 6.09 20.53
C SER A 94 23.49 6.44 21.27
N ILE A 95 23.38 7.20 22.36
CA ILE A 95 23.92 6.95 23.72
C ILE A 95 23.45 8.10 24.64
N CYS A 96 23.01 7.74 25.84
CA CYS A 96 22.37 8.57 26.88
C CYS A 96 23.34 9.42 27.73
N SER A 97 22.71 10.33 28.50
CA SER A 97 23.12 10.99 29.76
C SER A 97 24.40 11.84 29.79
N ASP A 98 24.28 13.15 30.00
CA ASP A 98 24.36 13.71 31.36
C ASP A 98 24.03 15.22 31.43
N THR A 99 23.73 15.64 32.65
CA THR A 99 23.27 16.95 33.13
C THR A 99 24.24 18.14 32.94
N SER A 100 23.73 19.35 32.64
CA SER A 100 24.06 20.62 33.36
C SER A 100 23.47 21.90 32.72
N TYR A 101 22.53 22.50 33.45
CA TYR A 101 22.34 23.93 33.72
C TYR A 101 22.98 25.01 32.80
N LYS A 102 22.13 25.83 32.13
CA LYS A 102 21.87 27.26 32.43
C LYS A 102 21.08 27.97 31.31
N ASN A 103 19.93 28.53 31.66
CA ASN A 103 19.28 29.70 31.04
C ASN A 103 19.84 30.97 31.76
N PRO A 104 19.60 32.27 31.37
CA PRO A 104 18.55 32.76 30.47
C PRO A 104 18.84 34.05 29.62
N ASN A 105 17.83 34.43 28.84
CA ASN A 105 17.39 35.79 28.43
C ASN A 105 18.04 36.56 27.25
N SER A 106 17.21 36.87 26.23
CA SER A 106 16.87 38.21 25.69
C SER A 106 16.08 38.05 24.37
N THR A 107 14.78 38.37 24.28
CA THR A 107 14.09 39.67 24.03
C THR A 107 14.24 40.27 22.62
N ALA A 108 13.11 40.86 22.18
CA ALA A 108 12.84 41.69 20.98
C ALA A 108 12.42 40.90 19.71
N ALA A 109 11.17 40.92 19.23
CA ALA A 109 10.22 42.01 18.89
C ALA A 109 10.40 42.56 17.46
N SER A 110 9.27 42.53 16.74
CA SER A 110 8.81 43.34 15.60
C SER A 110 9.63 43.38 14.31
N GLU A 111 8.98 43.07 13.17
CA GLU A 111 8.66 44.07 12.15
C GLU A 111 7.60 43.57 11.14
N ASN A 112 6.61 44.43 10.92
CA ASN A 112 5.55 44.38 9.90
C ASN A 112 6.02 45.14 8.65
N GLN A 113 5.57 44.74 7.45
CA GLN A 113 5.08 45.59 6.34
C GLN A 113 4.92 44.70 5.07
N GLN A 114 3.73 44.39 4.55
CA GLN A 114 2.76 45.18 3.76
C GLN A 114 3.19 45.59 2.32
N GLN A 115 2.25 45.32 1.40
CA GLN A 115 1.88 46.02 0.14
C GLN A 115 2.26 45.45 -1.25
N THR A 116 1.26 44.76 -1.84
CA THR A 116 0.50 45.03 -3.10
C THR A 116 1.02 46.02 -4.19
N LYS A 117 0.87 45.59 -5.47
CA LYS A 117 0.33 46.30 -6.68
C LYS A 117 0.37 45.33 -7.89
N LEU A 118 -0.69 44.96 -8.63
CA LEU A 118 -1.65 45.63 -9.56
C LEU A 118 -1.11 46.04 -10.96
N HIS A 119 -1.60 45.37 -12.01
CA HIS A 119 -2.16 45.83 -13.33
C HIS A 119 -2.08 44.68 -14.38
N GLN A 120 -3.19 44.19 -14.99
CA GLN A 120 -3.90 44.66 -16.20
C GLN A 120 -3.00 44.81 -17.44
N ASP A 121 -3.33 44.47 -18.69
CA ASP A 121 -4.48 43.93 -19.44
C ASP A 121 -3.91 43.59 -20.83
N SER A 122 -4.51 42.66 -21.59
CA SER A 122 -4.86 42.89 -23.02
C SER A 122 -5.52 41.67 -23.66
N THR A 123 -6.47 42.03 -24.52
CA THR A 123 -7.50 41.26 -25.20
C THR A 123 -7.14 41.00 -26.68
N ALA A 124 -8.05 40.26 -27.35
CA ALA A 124 -8.29 40.14 -28.80
C ALA A 124 -7.60 38.93 -29.49
N SER A 125 -8.22 38.20 -30.41
CA SER A 125 -9.58 38.15 -30.98
C SER A 125 -9.59 37.07 -32.08
N ASN A 126 -10.81 36.64 -32.47
CA ASN A 126 -11.23 36.13 -33.80
C ASN A 126 -11.07 34.63 -34.10
N GLN A 127 -12.17 33.87 -34.24
CA GLN A 127 -13.07 33.72 -35.44
C GLN A 127 -12.41 32.85 -36.53
N CYS A 128 -13.04 31.94 -37.29
CA CYS A 128 -14.40 31.41 -37.48
C CYS A 128 -14.28 30.18 -38.43
N CYS A 129 -15.42 29.63 -38.88
CA CYS A 129 -15.68 28.68 -39.99
C CYS A 129 -15.90 27.20 -39.57
N THR A 130 -17.14 26.67 -39.45
CA THR A 130 -18.15 26.22 -40.47
C THR A 130 -17.62 25.10 -41.38
N ALA A 131 -18.34 24.07 -41.85
CA ALA A 131 -19.62 23.38 -41.62
C ALA A 131 -19.62 22.20 -42.66
N ASP A 132 -20.63 21.32 -42.63
CA ASP A 132 -21.03 20.35 -43.68
C ASP A 132 -20.23 19.02 -43.77
N GLU A 133 -20.78 17.82 -44.02
CA GLU A 133 -22.13 17.38 -44.38
C GLU A 133 -22.27 15.84 -44.17
N LEU A 134 -23.51 15.35 -44.21
CA LEU A 134 -23.96 13.97 -43.99
C LEU A 134 -23.53 12.93 -45.05
N SER A 135 -23.35 11.66 -44.63
CA SER A 135 -23.83 10.50 -45.42
C SER A 135 -24.00 9.23 -44.56
N LEU A 136 -25.21 8.67 -44.55
CA LEU A 136 -25.52 7.32 -44.07
C LEU A 136 -24.89 6.25 -44.99
N SER A 137 -24.30 5.22 -44.39
CA SER A 137 -24.34 3.86 -44.96
C SER A 137 -24.23 2.81 -43.85
N GLN A 138 -25.24 1.93 -43.79
CA GLN A 138 -25.24 0.71 -43.01
C GLN A 138 -24.08 -0.20 -43.45
N GLN A 139 -23.19 -0.58 -42.53
CA GLN A 139 -22.31 -1.73 -42.69
C GLN A 139 -22.08 -2.43 -41.34
N THR A 140 -22.34 -3.73 -41.37
CA THR A 140 -22.11 -4.78 -40.39
C THR A 140 -20.80 -4.63 -39.60
N MET A 141 -20.88 -4.59 -38.26
CA MET A 141 -19.70 -4.64 -37.40
C MET A 141 -19.31 -6.10 -37.08
N THR A 142 -18.30 -6.56 -37.81
CA THR A 142 -17.37 -7.60 -37.40
C THR A 142 -16.43 -7.07 -36.32
N ASP A 143 -16.08 -7.95 -35.38
CA ASP A 143 -15.01 -7.87 -34.37
C ASP A 143 -14.14 -6.61 -34.38
N ARG A 144 -14.42 -5.70 -33.44
CA ARG A 144 -13.47 -4.65 -33.06
C ARG A 144 -12.61 -5.15 -31.91
N GLU A 145 -11.34 -5.39 -32.22
CA GLU A 145 -10.25 -5.46 -31.25
C GLU A 145 -10.38 -4.28 -30.26
N HIS A 146 -10.55 -4.61 -28.98
CA HIS A 146 -10.42 -3.62 -27.92
C HIS A 146 -8.99 -3.06 -27.92
N PRO A 147 -8.80 -1.73 -27.86
CA PRO A 147 -7.48 -1.16 -27.69
C PRO A 147 -6.93 -1.63 -26.34
N ARG A 148 -5.76 -2.28 -26.38
CA ARG A 148 -5.02 -2.71 -25.19
C ARG A 148 -4.78 -1.47 -24.31
N PRO A 149 -5.15 -1.50 -23.01
CA PRO A 149 -4.70 -0.46 -22.09
C PRO A 149 -3.17 -0.49 -22.06
N SER A 150 -2.55 0.68 -22.04
CA SER A 150 -1.10 0.84 -21.87
C SER A 150 -0.69 0.32 -20.49
N GLY A 151 -0.42 -0.99 -20.40
CA GLY A 151 0.01 -1.65 -19.17
C GLY A 151 1.38 -1.15 -18.71
N ARG A 152 1.47 -0.78 -17.43
CA ARG A 152 2.74 -0.56 -16.72
C ARG A 152 3.48 -1.90 -16.65
N HIS A 153 4.36 -2.18 -17.61
CA HIS A 153 5.31 -3.28 -17.43
C HIS A 153 6.41 -2.84 -16.46
N VAL A 154 6.28 -3.22 -15.18
CA VAL A 154 7.44 -3.29 -14.29
C VAL A 154 8.39 -4.32 -14.92
N LYS A 155 9.54 -3.86 -15.42
CA LYS A 155 10.55 -4.74 -16.02
C LYS A 155 11.24 -5.54 -14.91
N TYR A 156 10.75 -6.75 -14.66
CA TYR A 156 11.51 -7.73 -13.90
C TYR A 156 12.80 -8.08 -14.65
N PRO A 157 13.94 -8.27 -13.97
CA PRO A 157 15.20 -8.60 -14.63
C PRO A 157 15.05 -9.88 -15.48
N SER A 158 15.41 -9.82 -16.76
CA SER A 158 15.48 -11.02 -17.59
C SER A 158 16.67 -11.87 -17.16
N ALA A 159 16.43 -13.16 -16.90
CA ALA A 159 17.44 -14.13 -16.49
C ALA A 159 18.55 -14.28 -17.56
N ALA A 160 19.68 -13.63 -17.34
CA ALA A 160 20.86 -13.77 -18.20
C ALA A 160 22.15 -13.79 -17.37
N TYR A 161 22.25 -14.65 -16.35
CA TYR A 161 23.52 -14.87 -15.63
C TYR A 161 23.71 -16.33 -15.20
N ARG A 162 24.93 -16.85 -15.41
CA ARG A 162 25.34 -18.23 -15.12
C ARG A 162 25.76 -18.39 -13.66
N GLY A 163 24.91 -19.01 -12.85
CA GLY A 163 25.17 -19.58 -11.53
C GLY A 163 23.82 -20.09 -11.01
N VAL A 164 23.65 -21.42 -10.89
CA VAL A 164 22.38 -22.16 -10.69
C VAL A 164 21.14 -21.33 -11.06
N ALA A 165 20.88 -21.22 -12.37
CA ALA A 165 19.76 -20.42 -12.85
C ALA A 165 18.44 -21.00 -12.34
N VAL A 166 17.59 -20.14 -11.75
CA VAL A 166 16.14 -20.40 -11.58
C VAL A 166 15.64 -21.01 -12.89
N SER A 167 14.94 -22.16 -12.83
CA SER A 167 14.55 -22.85 -14.06
C SER A 167 13.62 -21.97 -14.91
N ASP A 168 13.70 -22.07 -16.24
CA ASP A 168 12.90 -21.23 -17.13
C ASP A 168 11.39 -21.34 -16.83
N ASP A 169 10.90 -22.54 -16.45
CA ASP A 169 9.50 -22.68 -16.06
C ASP A 169 9.20 -22.05 -14.69
N ASP A 170 10.13 -22.06 -13.75
CA ASP A 170 9.94 -21.38 -12.46
C ASP A 170 9.83 -19.86 -12.67
N VAL A 171 10.68 -19.30 -13.55
CA VAL A 171 10.58 -17.90 -13.96
C VAL A 171 9.23 -17.62 -14.62
N GLN A 172 8.75 -18.51 -15.51
CA GLN A 172 7.45 -18.35 -16.14
C GLN A 172 6.30 -18.39 -15.13
N LEU A 173 6.31 -19.31 -14.16
CA LEU A 173 5.28 -19.38 -13.11
C LEU A 173 5.28 -18.14 -12.22
N MET A 174 6.47 -17.62 -11.87
CA MET A 174 6.57 -16.36 -11.13
C MET A 174 5.99 -15.19 -11.92
N ASN A 175 6.21 -15.15 -13.25
CA ASN A 175 5.65 -14.12 -14.12
C ASN A 175 4.12 -14.26 -14.25
N ASP A 176 3.60 -15.47 -14.40
CA ASP A 176 2.15 -15.72 -14.42
C ASP A 176 1.52 -15.26 -13.09
N ALA A 177 2.14 -15.57 -11.94
CA ALA A 177 1.65 -15.13 -10.62
C ALA A 177 1.67 -13.60 -10.48
N ARG A 178 2.74 -12.93 -10.91
CA ARG A 178 2.85 -11.46 -10.90
C ARG A 178 1.81 -10.82 -11.80
N GLU A 179 1.60 -11.34 -12.99
CA GLU A 179 0.60 -10.79 -13.90
C GLU A 179 -0.82 -10.94 -13.34
N ILE A 180 -1.14 -12.06 -12.68
CA ILE A 180 -2.41 -12.23 -11.98
C ILE A 180 -2.57 -11.19 -10.86
N PHE A 181 -1.52 -10.96 -10.06
CA PHE A 181 -1.51 -9.95 -9.01
C PHE A 181 -1.67 -8.54 -9.56
N ASP A 182 -0.89 -8.17 -10.57
CA ASP A 182 -0.91 -6.84 -11.19
C ASP A 182 -2.30 -6.53 -11.77
N GLN A 183 -2.93 -7.48 -12.45
CA GLN A 183 -4.29 -7.31 -12.97
C GLN A 183 -5.34 -7.18 -11.86
N ALA A 184 -5.14 -7.86 -10.73
CA ALA A 184 -6.00 -7.74 -9.57
C ALA A 184 -5.86 -6.37 -8.88
N VAL A 185 -4.63 -5.82 -8.80
CA VAL A 185 -4.39 -4.46 -8.29
C VAL A 185 -4.93 -3.41 -9.24
N ASP A 186 -4.67 -3.56 -10.54
CA ASP A 186 -5.13 -2.64 -11.58
C ASP A 186 -6.65 -2.46 -11.53
N SER A 187 -7.42 -3.53 -11.33
CA SER A 187 -8.88 -3.45 -11.29
C SER A 187 -9.43 -2.63 -10.12
N VAL A 188 -8.65 -2.51 -9.03
CA VAL A 188 -9.00 -1.74 -7.83
C VAL A 188 -8.25 -0.41 -7.72
N LEU A 189 -7.62 0.06 -8.80
CA LEU A 189 -7.10 1.42 -8.86
C LEU A 189 -8.25 2.44 -8.86
N PRO A 190 -8.11 3.58 -8.15
CA PRO A 190 -9.20 4.55 -8.00
C PRO A 190 -9.86 5.01 -9.31
N HIS A 191 -9.06 5.23 -10.37
CA HIS A 191 -9.58 5.61 -11.69
C HIS A 191 -10.53 4.57 -12.28
N ASN A 192 -10.18 3.28 -12.17
CA ASN A 192 -11.01 2.20 -12.71
C ASN A 192 -12.29 2.05 -11.91
N LEU A 193 -12.20 2.11 -10.57
CA LEU A 193 -13.34 1.96 -9.69
C LEU A 193 -14.35 3.11 -9.85
N VAL A 194 -13.87 4.35 -9.77
CA VAL A 194 -14.75 5.53 -9.81
C VAL A 194 -15.37 5.71 -11.19
N ARG A 195 -14.63 5.55 -12.29
CA ARG A 195 -15.19 5.69 -13.66
C ARG A 195 -16.24 4.63 -14.00
N ASN A 196 -16.09 3.42 -13.46
CA ASN A 196 -17.08 2.35 -13.68
C ASN A 196 -18.41 2.64 -12.97
N ILE A 197 -18.37 3.43 -11.90
CA ILE A 197 -19.50 3.70 -11.01
C ILE A 197 -20.19 5.03 -11.37
N LEU A 198 -19.41 6.09 -11.61
CA LEU A 198 -19.93 7.40 -11.95
C LEU A 198 -20.30 7.45 -13.44
N LYS A 199 -21.58 7.27 -13.75
CA LYS A 199 -22.08 7.32 -15.13
C LYS A 199 -22.71 8.67 -15.42
N LEU A 200 -22.06 9.43 -16.29
CA LEU A 200 -22.50 10.77 -16.67
C LEU A 200 -23.38 10.72 -17.95
N SER A 201 -24.43 11.52 -17.99
CA SER A 201 -25.25 11.71 -19.20
C SER A 201 -24.45 12.42 -20.31
N GLN A 202 -24.87 12.29 -21.57
CA GLN A 202 -24.19 12.92 -22.72
C GLN A 202 -24.05 14.45 -22.64
N ASN A 203 -24.87 15.10 -21.82
CA ASN A 203 -24.87 16.55 -21.63
C ASN A 203 -24.29 16.98 -20.28
N ASP A 204 -23.66 16.07 -19.54
CA ASP A 204 -23.02 16.30 -18.25
C ASP A 204 -23.92 16.85 -17.13
N THR A 205 -25.24 16.74 -17.27
CA THR A 205 -26.19 17.27 -16.26
C THR A 205 -26.71 16.24 -15.28
N ILE A 206 -26.62 14.95 -15.59
CA ILE A 206 -27.14 13.87 -14.75
C ILE A 206 -26.01 12.88 -14.47
N LEU A 207 -25.69 12.72 -13.19
CA LEU A 207 -24.81 11.67 -12.69
C LEU A 207 -25.67 10.50 -12.20
N THR A 208 -25.36 9.28 -12.65
CA THR A 208 -26.03 8.05 -12.20
C THR A 208 -25.05 7.17 -11.46
N VAL A 209 -25.44 6.70 -10.27
CA VAL A 209 -24.66 5.81 -9.41
C VAL A 209 -25.58 4.73 -8.85
N ASP A 210 -25.34 3.45 -9.18
CA ASP A 210 -26.19 2.31 -8.80
C ASP A 210 -27.70 2.55 -8.96
N ASN A 211 -28.08 3.12 -10.12
CA ASN A 211 -29.46 3.49 -10.50
C ASN A 211 -30.07 4.69 -9.74
N VAL A 212 -29.31 5.33 -8.86
CA VAL A 212 -29.68 6.62 -8.26
C VAL A 212 -29.16 7.75 -9.13
N THR A 213 -30.00 8.74 -9.42
CA THR A 213 -29.65 9.88 -10.26
C THR A 213 -29.48 11.16 -9.47
N TYR A 214 -28.44 11.91 -9.78
CA TYR A 214 -28.08 13.18 -9.19
C TYR A 214 -28.06 14.26 -10.27
N LEU A 215 -28.70 15.39 -10.00
CA LEU A 215 -28.76 16.53 -10.93
C LEU A 215 -27.58 17.46 -10.65
N LEU A 216 -26.69 17.57 -11.64
CA LEU A 216 -25.47 18.37 -11.56
C LEU A 216 -25.72 19.80 -12.05
N LYS A 217 -25.46 20.78 -11.18
CA LYS A 217 -25.67 22.22 -11.42
C LYS A 217 -24.58 23.09 -10.81
N GLN A 218 -23.34 22.59 -10.77
CA GLN A 218 -22.24 23.25 -10.03
C GLN A 218 -22.57 23.37 -8.53
N ASN A 219 -22.98 22.24 -7.97
CA ASN A 219 -23.54 22.06 -6.63
C ASN A 219 -22.90 20.85 -5.92
N VAL A 220 -21.72 20.40 -6.38
CA VAL A 220 -21.04 19.22 -5.83
C VAL A 220 -19.94 19.66 -4.87
N TYR A 221 -19.99 19.14 -3.65
CA TYR A 221 -18.92 19.26 -2.66
C TYR A 221 -18.23 17.92 -2.50
N VAL A 222 -16.90 17.93 -2.37
CA VAL A 222 -16.12 16.69 -2.23
C VAL A 222 -15.34 16.72 -0.93
N ILE A 223 -15.62 15.78 -0.05
CA ILE A 223 -14.82 15.55 1.15
C ILE A 223 -14.21 14.16 1.10
N GLY A 224 -13.07 13.95 1.75
CA GLY A 224 -12.51 12.61 1.82
C GLY A 224 -11.42 12.42 2.83
N PHE A 225 -11.19 11.17 3.23
CA PHE A 225 -10.15 10.80 4.18
C PHE A 225 -9.71 9.34 3.97
N GLY A 226 -8.41 9.11 4.00
CA GLY A 226 -7.84 7.76 3.87
C GLY A 226 -6.63 7.69 2.95
N LYS A 227 -5.99 6.51 2.92
CA LYS A 227 -4.73 6.27 2.19
C LYS A 227 -4.88 6.36 0.65
N ALA A 228 -6.01 5.95 0.11
CA ALA A 228 -6.27 5.92 -1.34
C ALA A 228 -7.07 7.14 -1.85
N VAL A 229 -7.47 8.05 -0.95
CA VAL A 229 -8.41 9.12 -1.29
C VAL A 229 -7.87 10.12 -2.30
N ILE A 230 -6.56 10.37 -2.34
CA ILE A 230 -6.00 11.30 -3.33
C ILE A 230 -6.28 10.84 -4.78
N GLY A 231 -6.11 9.54 -5.05
CA GLY A 231 -6.43 8.96 -6.35
C GLY A 231 -7.94 8.91 -6.61
N MET A 232 -8.76 8.66 -5.58
CA MET A 232 -10.22 8.70 -5.70
C MET A 232 -10.72 10.11 -6.03
N ALA A 233 -10.18 11.13 -5.36
CA ALA A 233 -10.53 12.52 -5.58
C ALA A 233 -10.14 12.95 -6.99
N ARG A 234 -8.97 12.50 -7.46
CA ARG A 234 -8.55 12.71 -8.85
C ARG A 234 -9.49 12.06 -9.85
N ALA A 235 -9.93 10.83 -9.62
CA ALA A 235 -10.89 10.17 -10.50
C ALA A 235 -12.27 10.87 -10.50
N VAL A 236 -12.72 11.40 -9.36
CA VAL A 236 -13.95 12.20 -9.29
C VAL A 236 -13.79 13.53 -10.04
N GLU A 237 -12.66 14.22 -9.86
CA GLU A 237 -12.34 15.46 -10.57
C GLU A 237 -12.32 15.25 -12.08
N ASP A 238 -11.72 14.17 -12.57
CA ASP A 238 -11.73 13.81 -14.00
C ASP A 238 -13.16 13.62 -14.53
N CYS A 239 -14.07 13.08 -13.72
CA CYS A 239 -15.43 12.75 -14.14
C CYS A 239 -16.36 13.97 -14.12
N ILE A 240 -16.30 14.79 -13.06
CA ILE A 240 -17.30 15.83 -12.78
C ILE A 240 -16.70 17.15 -12.30
N GLY A 241 -15.40 17.39 -12.52
CA GLY A 241 -14.66 18.53 -11.98
C GLY A 241 -15.31 19.90 -12.20
N GLN A 242 -15.97 20.10 -13.35
CA GLN A 242 -16.68 21.36 -13.65
C GLN A 242 -17.83 21.65 -12.67
N HIS A 243 -18.44 20.64 -12.07
CA HIS A 243 -19.54 20.77 -11.12
C HIS A 243 -19.09 20.85 -9.65
N ILE A 244 -17.81 20.61 -9.37
CA ILE A 244 -17.25 20.71 -8.03
C ILE A 244 -17.20 22.19 -7.65
N VAL A 245 -17.80 22.55 -6.51
CA VAL A 245 -17.78 23.90 -5.95
C VAL A 245 -16.55 24.07 -5.06
N LYS A 246 -16.33 23.10 -4.17
CA LYS A 246 -15.29 23.12 -3.15
C LYS A 246 -15.07 21.71 -2.62
N GLY A 247 -13.85 21.41 -2.20
CA GLY A 247 -13.59 20.17 -1.50
C GLY A 247 -12.36 20.19 -0.61
N VAL A 248 -12.25 19.18 0.26
CA VAL A 248 -11.08 18.96 1.10
C VAL A 248 -10.86 17.47 1.34
N ILE A 249 -9.62 17.02 1.24
CA ILE A 249 -9.25 15.63 1.51
C ILE A 249 -8.12 15.53 2.54
N SER A 250 -8.23 14.56 3.45
CA SER A 250 -7.23 14.23 4.48
C SER A 250 -6.48 12.97 4.08
N VAL A 251 -5.17 13.10 3.81
CA VAL A 251 -4.34 12.02 3.27
C VAL A 251 -3.03 11.87 4.05
N PRO A 252 -2.33 10.71 3.97
CA PRO A 252 -1.09 10.50 4.71
C PRO A 252 0.00 11.52 4.37
N THR A 253 0.77 11.92 5.38
CA THR A 253 1.93 12.81 5.21
C THR A 253 2.92 12.27 4.17
N GLY A 254 3.27 13.13 3.21
CA GLY A 254 4.30 12.86 2.20
C GLY A 254 3.80 12.16 0.93
N ILE A 255 2.53 11.75 0.88
CA ILE A 255 1.99 10.98 -0.26
C ILE A 255 2.09 11.74 -1.59
N ARG A 256 1.92 13.07 -1.58
CA ARG A 256 2.07 13.87 -2.80
C ARG A 256 3.49 13.81 -3.33
N GLN A 257 4.48 13.94 -2.45
CA GLN A 257 5.89 13.86 -2.83
C GLN A 257 6.22 12.45 -3.35
N THR A 258 5.74 11.41 -2.67
CA THR A 258 5.92 10.02 -3.11
C THR A 258 5.39 9.81 -4.54
N PHE A 259 4.18 10.27 -4.84
CA PHE A 259 3.62 10.14 -6.19
C PHE A 259 4.34 10.97 -7.24
N GLN A 260 4.84 12.15 -6.88
CA GLN A 260 5.68 12.94 -7.78
C GLN A 260 6.99 12.22 -8.09
N ASP A 261 7.67 11.69 -7.07
CA ASP A 261 8.96 10.99 -7.21
C ASP A 261 8.81 9.69 -8.01
N GLU A 262 7.67 9.00 -7.87
CA GLU A 262 7.33 7.79 -8.63
C GLU A 262 6.72 8.07 -10.02
N GLY A 263 6.56 9.35 -10.41
CA GLY A 263 6.00 9.72 -11.72
C GLY A 263 4.50 9.44 -11.88
N LYS A 264 3.75 9.34 -10.77
CA LYS A 264 2.30 9.06 -10.70
C LYS A 264 1.48 10.35 -10.73
N GLN A 265 1.73 11.20 -11.72
CA GLN A 265 0.99 12.46 -11.91
C GLN A 265 -0.50 12.22 -12.13
N ASP A 266 -0.87 11.07 -12.70
CA ASP A 266 -2.24 10.61 -12.89
C ASP A 266 -3.00 10.36 -11.56
N MET A 267 -2.31 10.31 -10.42
CA MET A 267 -2.91 10.17 -9.08
C MET A 267 -3.06 11.50 -8.33
N LEU A 268 -2.53 12.59 -8.88
CA LEU A 268 -2.54 13.91 -8.25
C LEU A 268 -3.63 14.78 -8.89
N LEU A 269 -4.25 15.62 -8.06
CA LEU A 269 -5.24 16.61 -8.53
C LEU A 269 -4.60 17.66 -9.45
N GLU A 270 -5.42 18.27 -10.32
CA GLU A 270 -4.94 19.37 -11.15
C GLU A 270 -4.42 20.56 -10.32
N PRO A 271 -3.49 21.37 -10.85
CA PRO A 271 -3.01 22.58 -10.18
C PRO A 271 -4.11 23.60 -9.82
N ASP A 272 -5.20 23.65 -10.59
CA ASP A 272 -6.37 24.53 -10.39
C ASP A 272 -7.56 23.82 -9.75
N SER A 273 -7.34 22.63 -9.17
CA SER A 273 -8.36 21.86 -8.45
C SER A 273 -9.07 22.68 -7.39
N ARG A 274 -10.39 22.48 -7.29
CA ARG A 274 -11.22 23.02 -6.20
C ARG A 274 -11.19 22.16 -4.94
N ILE A 275 -10.47 21.04 -4.98
CA ILE A 275 -10.27 20.13 -3.85
C ILE A 275 -8.92 20.43 -3.20
N VAL A 276 -8.93 20.78 -1.92
CA VAL A 276 -7.72 21.05 -1.14
C VAL A 276 -7.18 19.76 -0.52
N VAL A 277 -5.89 19.47 -0.74
CA VAL A 277 -5.20 18.33 -0.11
C VAL A 277 -4.57 18.73 1.21
N MET A 278 -4.94 18.04 2.30
CA MET A 278 -4.36 18.19 3.63
C MET A 278 -3.63 16.91 4.03
N GLU A 279 -2.32 17.01 4.21
CA GLU A 279 -1.45 15.90 4.60
C GLU A 279 -1.28 15.86 6.12
N GLY A 280 -1.51 14.69 6.72
CA GLY A 280 -1.36 14.47 8.15
C GLY A 280 -1.25 12.99 8.51
N ALA A 281 -1.49 12.68 9.77
CA ALA A 281 -1.41 11.33 10.31
C ALA A 281 -0.04 10.64 10.17
N ALA A 282 1.04 11.35 10.50
CA ALA A 282 2.39 10.81 10.41
C ALA A 282 2.53 9.50 11.22
N GLY A 283 3.05 8.44 10.58
CA GLY A 283 3.18 7.12 11.20
C GLY A 283 1.84 6.41 11.48
N ASN A 284 0.78 6.76 10.74
CA ASN A 284 -0.56 6.18 10.88
C ASN A 284 -1.20 6.44 12.26
N LEU A 285 -0.89 7.58 12.88
CA LEU A 285 -1.47 8.04 14.14
C LEU A 285 -2.12 9.41 13.95
N PRO A 286 -3.26 9.72 14.60
CA PRO A 286 -3.83 11.06 14.58
C PRO A 286 -2.82 12.13 15.02
N ASP A 287 -2.81 13.25 14.32
CA ASP A 287 -2.00 14.42 14.67
C ASP A 287 -2.78 15.72 14.48
N VAL A 288 -2.13 16.85 14.78
CA VAL A 288 -2.76 18.18 14.67
C VAL A 288 -3.17 18.48 13.22
N ALA A 289 -2.42 18.00 12.23
CA ALA A 289 -2.71 18.24 10.83
C ALA A 289 -3.95 17.46 10.38
N SER A 290 -4.05 16.16 10.72
CA SER A 290 -5.24 15.37 10.41
C SER A 290 -6.47 15.81 11.19
N HIS A 291 -6.30 16.29 12.43
CA HIS A 291 -7.41 16.91 13.17
C HIS A 291 -7.89 18.22 12.53
N LYS A 292 -6.97 19.07 12.06
CA LYS A 292 -7.34 20.27 11.30
C LYS A 292 -8.11 19.90 10.01
N ALA A 293 -7.67 18.85 9.31
CA ALA A 293 -8.37 18.36 8.13
C ALA A 293 -9.79 17.87 8.47
N ALA A 294 -9.97 17.15 9.58
CA ALA A 294 -11.28 16.73 10.06
C ALA A 294 -12.20 17.94 10.37
N MET A 295 -11.67 19.03 10.92
CA MET A 295 -12.44 20.26 11.15
C MET A 295 -12.87 20.95 9.86
N GLU A 296 -12.01 20.99 8.83
CA GLU A 296 -12.40 21.53 7.51
C GLU A 296 -13.44 20.63 6.82
N ILE A 297 -13.35 19.30 6.99
CA ILE A 297 -14.36 18.36 6.53
C ILE A 297 -15.71 18.63 7.21
N MET A 298 -15.74 18.79 8.53
CA MET A 298 -16.95 19.14 9.29
C MET A 298 -17.56 20.44 8.78
N LYS A 299 -16.73 21.47 8.57
CA LYS A 299 -17.19 22.76 8.07
C LYS A 299 -17.86 22.64 6.70
N ILE A 300 -17.29 21.88 5.75
CA ILE A 300 -17.95 21.66 4.46
C ILE A 300 -19.27 20.88 4.64
N ALA A 301 -19.28 19.84 5.48
CA ALA A 301 -20.48 19.07 5.76
C ALA A 301 -21.62 19.91 6.38
N GLU A 302 -21.30 20.95 7.15
CA GLU A 302 -22.29 21.90 7.70
C GLU A 302 -22.73 22.99 6.70
N GLU A 303 -21.89 23.31 5.70
CA GLU A 303 -22.14 24.39 4.71
C GLU A 303 -23.12 23.98 3.58
N VAL A 304 -23.27 22.67 3.31
CA VAL A 304 -24.10 22.16 2.21
C VAL A 304 -25.60 22.36 2.42
N LYS A 305 -26.35 22.47 1.32
CA LYS A 305 -27.79 22.79 1.27
C LYS A 305 -28.60 21.73 0.52
N GLU A 306 -29.92 21.89 0.52
CA GLU A 306 -30.88 20.92 -0.02
C GLU A 306 -30.64 20.53 -1.49
N ASP A 307 -30.25 21.49 -2.31
CA ASP A 307 -29.95 21.27 -3.72
C ASP A 307 -28.53 20.75 -3.97
N ASP A 308 -27.67 20.67 -2.95
CA ASP A 308 -26.28 20.26 -3.07
C ASP A 308 -26.11 18.73 -3.02
N ILE A 309 -24.97 18.28 -3.53
CA ILE A 309 -24.52 16.89 -3.47
C ILE A 309 -23.19 16.87 -2.73
N LEU A 310 -23.12 16.16 -1.62
CA LEU A 310 -21.88 15.90 -0.90
C LEU A 310 -21.34 14.52 -1.26
N ILE A 311 -20.25 14.47 -2.01
CA ILE A 311 -19.52 13.23 -2.28
C ILE A 311 -18.48 13.02 -1.17
N VAL A 312 -18.56 11.86 -0.51
CA VAL A 312 -17.66 11.46 0.58
C VAL A 312 -16.77 10.33 0.12
N LEU A 313 -15.46 10.56 0.06
CA LEU A 313 -14.47 9.58 -0.36
C LEU A 313 -13.84 8.92 0.86
N ILE A 314 -14.04 7.62 1.01
CA ILE A 314 -13.63 6.86 2.18
C ILE A 314 -12.68 5.76 1.74
N SER A 315 -11.51 5.69 2.38
CA SER A 315 -10.64 4.51 2.29
C SER A 315 -9.97 4.23 3.64
N GLY A 316 -9.15 3.19 3.69
CA GLY A 316 -8.37 2.81 4.86
C GLY A 316 -7.63 3.94 5.56
N GLY A 317 -7.48 3.82 6.89
CA GLY A 317 -6.76 4.80 7.71
C GLY A 317 -7.62 5.92 8.31
N GLY A 318 -8.95 5.87 8.16
CA GLY A 318 -9.86 6.90 8.70
C GLY A 318 -9.72 7.16 10.21
N SER A 319 -9.31 6.16 11.00
CA SER A 319 -8.99 6.34 12.42
C SER A 319 -7.89 7.37 12.69
N ALA A 320 -6.92 7.51 11.78
CA ALA A 320 -5.81 8.45 11.89
C ALA A 320 -6.05 9.74 11.10
N LEU A 321 -6.77 9.65 9.98
CA LEU A 321 -7.00 10.74 9.03
C LEU A 321 -8.29 11.51 9.26
N LEU A 322 -9.22 11.01 10.08
CA LEU A 322 -10.45 11.68 10.47
C LEU A 322 -10.64 11.75 12.00
N PRO A 323 -9.67 12.25 12.78
CA PRO A 323 -9.83 12.37 14.23
C PRO A 323 -10.70 13.58 14.58
N SER A 324 -11.82 13.32 15.25
CA SER A 324 -12.86 14.33 15.51
C SER A 324 -13.39 14.27 16.95
N PRO A 325 -12.57 14.55 17.98
CA PRO A 325 -13.01 14.44 19.38
C PRO A 325 -14.24 15.31 19.68
N LYS A 326 -15.23 14.77 20.41
CA LYS A 326 -16.40 15.52 20.89
C LYS A 326 -15.98 16.51 21.99
N PRO A 327 -16.32 17.81 21.91
CA PRO A 327 -16.06 18.74 23.01
C PRO A 327 -16.73 18.25 24.32
N PRO A 328 -16.07 18.38 25.49
CA PRO A 328 -14.79 19.05 25.74
C PRO A 328 -13.55 18.15 25.59
N ILE A 329 -13.66 16.95 25.00
CA ILE A 329 -12.52 16.06 24.75
C ILE A 329 -11.57 16.74 23.78
N THR A 330 -10.29 16.76 24.12
CA THR A 330 -9.22 17.26 23.25
C THR A 330 -8.62 16.13 22.42
N LEU A 331 -7.86 16.47 21.37
CA LEU A 331 -7.08 15.48 20.63
C LEU A 331 -6.12 14.71 21.55
N GLU A 332 -5.49 15.39 22.53
CA GLU A 332 -4.58 14.74 23.47
C GLU A 332 -5.30 13.78 24.41
N ASP A 333 -6.52 14.11 24.86
CA ASP A 333 -7.35 13.19 25.66
C ASP A 333 -7.67 11.92 24.86
N MET A 334 -8.08 12.05 23.60
CA MET A 334 -8.37 10.92 22.72
C MET A 334 -7.13 10.03 22.50
N LEU A 335 -5.97 10.65 22.23
CA LEU A 335 -4.70 9.94 22.06
C LEU A 335 -4.28 9.24 23.36
N SER A 336 -4.47 9.89 24.50
CA SER A 336 -4.18 9.32 25.83
C SER A 336 -5.06 8.10 26.13
N LEU A 337 -6.37 8.19 25.85
CA LEU A 337 -7.29 7.05 25.97
C LEU A 337 -6.88 5.90 25.03
N THR A 338 -6.59 6.20 23.76
CA THR A 338 -6.18 5.18 22.78
C THR A 338 -4.94 4.42 23.25
N ARG A 339 -3.93 5.15 23.76
CA ARG A 339 -2.69 4.55 24.32
C ARG A 339 -2.99 3.71 25.56
N LEU A 340 -3.88 4.17 26.44
CA LEU A 340 -4.28 3.46 27.66
C LEU A 340 -4.98 2.15 27.31
N MET A 341 -6.00 2.19 26.45
CA MET A 341 -6.73 1.01 25.99
C MET A 341 -5.79 -0.02 25.33
N SER A 342 -4.93 0.45 24.42
CA SER A 342 -3.96 -0.42 23.75
C SER A 342 -3.00 -1.09 24.72
N LYS A 343 -2.51 -0.36 25.74
CA LYS A 343 -1.65 -0.92 26.81
C LYS A 343 -2.37 -1.94 27.68
N SER A 344 -3.69 -1.80 27.82
CA SER A 344 -4.54 -2.73 28.57
C SER A 344 -5.01 -3.94 27.74
N GLY A 345 -4.51 -4.10 26.51
CA GLY A 345 -4.81 -5.26 25.68
C GLY A 345 -6.17 -5.20 24.97
N SER A 346 -6.72 -4.00 24.75
CA SER A 346 -7.98 -3.83 24.03
C SER A 346 -7.91 -4.41 22.61
N SER A 347 -8.93 -5.14 22.20
CA SER A 347 -9.11 -5.52 20.80
C SER A 347 -9.45 -4.30 19.93
N ILE A 348 -9.30 -4.43 18.61
CA ILE A 348 -9.69 -3.37 17.66
C ILE A 348 -11.19 -3.08 17.72
N ILE A 349 -12.01 -4.11 17.96
CA ILE A 349 -13.46 -3.98 18.12
C ILE A 349 -13.74 -3.11 19.36
N GLN A 350 -13.14 -3.45 20.50
CA GLN A 350 -13.28 -2.69 21.74
C GLN A 350 -12.84 -1.22 21.60
N LEU A 351 -11.70 -0.98 20.93
CA LEU A 351 -11.23 0.38 20.64
C LEU A 351 -12.24 1.16 19.79
N ASN A 352 -12.76 0.55 18.73
CA ASN A 352 -13.68 1.22 17.81
C ASN A 352 -15.04 1.47 18.45
N THR A 353 -15.53 0.56 19.31
CA THR A 353 -16.74 0.77 20.13
C THR A 353 -16.63 2.05 20.95
N VAL A 354 -15.54 2.22 21.72
CA VAL A 354 -15.36 3.44 22.54
C VAL A 354 -15.15 4.68 21.66
N ARG A 355 -14.40 4.56 20.56
CA ARG A 355 -14.12 5.68 19.64
C ARG A 355 -15.37 6.26 18.99
N LYS A 356 -16.34 5.43 18.60
CA LYS A 356 -17.61 5.89 18.01
C LYS A 356 -18.36 6.85 18.94
N GLU A 357 -18.32 6.61 20.25
CA GLU A 357 -19.03 7.46 21.21
C GLU A 357 -18.32 8.77 21.54
N ILE A 358 -16.99 8.85 21.39
CA ILE A 358 -16.20 10.03 21.75
C ILE A 358 -15.79 10.90 20.56
N GLU A 359 -16.18 10.51 19.34
CA GLU A 359 -15.89 11.25 18.11
C GLU A 359 -17.16 11.77 17.42
N MET A 360 -17.10 12.98 16.87
CA MET A 360 -18.22 13.69 16.25
C MET A 360 -18.61 13.10 14.90
N LEU A 361 -17.63 12.65 14.09
CA LEU A 361 -17.88 12.25 12.70
C LEU A 361 -18.19 10.77 12.53
N LYS A 362 -17.83 9.92 13.49
CA LYS A 362 -18.03 8.46 13.42
C LYS A 362 -19.48 8.09 13.73
N GLY A 363 -19.88 6.84 13.49
CA GLY A 363 -21.22 6.35 13.82
C GLY A 363 -22.34 7.15 13.14
N GLY A 364 -22.16 7.49 11.87
CA GLY A 364 -23.12 8.28 11.10
C GLY A 364 -23.04 9.79 11.36
N GLY A 365 -22.14 10.26 12.21
CA GLY A 365 -22.02 11.66 12.58
C GLY A 365 -21.75 12.58 11.40
N LEU A 366 -20.95 12.16 10.41
CA LEU A 366 -20.72 12.94 9.18
C LEU A 366 -22.00 13.07 8.35
N ALA A 367 -22.77 11.99 8.18
CA ALA A 367 -24.04 12.04 7.48
C ALA A 367 -25.06 12.94 8.21
N LYS A 368 -25.07 12.93 9.54
CA LYS A 368 -25.93 13.81 10.36
C LYS A 368 -25.56 15.28 10.21
N LEU A 369 -24.27 15.62 10.16
CA LEU A 369 -23.85 17.00 9.89
C LEU A 369 -24.27 17.46 8.48
N ALA A 370 -24.17 16.56 7.50
CA ALA A 370 -24.54 16.81 6.11
C ALA A 370 -26.02 16.57 5.78
N GLN A 371 -26.89 16.48 6.80
CA GLN A 371 -28.31 16.11 6.63
C GLN A 371 -29.11 17.06 5.71
N SER A 372 -28.59 18.27 5.52
CA SER A 372 -29.20 19.27 4.65
C SER A 372 -29.03 18.95 3.16
N ALA A 373 -28.21 17.98 2.75
CA ALA A 373 -27.90 17.69 1.36
C ALA A 373 -27.99 16.19 1.04
N LYS A 374 -27.89 15.84 -0.25
CA LYS A 374 -27.73 14.44 -0.66
C LYS A 374 -26.29 13.99 -0.42
N VAL A 375 -26.11 12.88 0.29
CA VAL A 375 -24.79 12.33 0.60
C VAL A 375 -24.54 11.09 -0.25
N LEU A 376 -23.45 11.11 -1.01
CA LEU A 376 -22.96 9.97 -1.78
C LEU A 376 -21.58 9.55 -1.25
N ALA A 377 -21.51 8.47 -0.49
CA ALA A 377 -20.25 7.91 -0.02
C ALA A 377 -19.70 6.87 -0.99
N LEU A 378 -18.48 7.09 -1.48
CA LEU A 378 -17.71 6.16 -2.29
C LEU A 378 -16.63 5.52 -1.39
N ILE A 379 -16.74 4.22 -1.14
CA ILE A 379 -16.00 3.51 -0.09
C ILE A 379 -15.08 2.46 -0.71
N LEU A 380 -13.78 2.57 -0.47
CA LEU A 380 -12.80 1.54 -0.78
C LEU A 380 -12.43 0.80 0.52
N SER A 381 -12.75 -0.49 0.60
CA SER A 381 -12.57 -1.27 1.83
C SER A 381 -11.18 -1.91 1.93
N ASP A 382 -10.49 -1.61 3.02
CA ASP A 382 -9.30 -2.32 3.51
C ASP A 382 -9.61 -3.14 4.77
N VAL A 383 -10.88 -3.49 5.00
CA VAL A 383 -11.36 -4.20 6.18
C VAL A 383 -11.94 -5.56 5.78
N ILE A 384 -11.57 -6.59 6.53
CA ILE A 384 -12.05 -7.95 6.28
C ILE A 384 -13.56 -8.04 6.40
N GLY A 385 -14.18 -8.64 5.37
CA GLY A 385 -15.64 -8.80 5.28
C GLY A 385 -16.41 -7.57 4.81
N ASP A 386 -15.74 -6.45 4.56
CA ASP A 386 -16.31 -5.18 4.10
C ASP A 386 -17.47 -4.58 4.96
N PRO A 387 -17.45 -4.68 6.31
CA PRO A 387 -18.50 -4.07 7.16
C PRO A 387 -18.45 -2.54 7.11
N LEU A 388 -19.45 -1.92 6.47
CA LEU A 388 -19.48 -0.46 6.25
C LEU A 388 -19.45 0.37 7.55
N ASP A 389 -20.04 -0.14 8.63
CA ASP A 389 -20.09 0.51 9.94
C ASP A 389 -18.74 0.46 10.70
N PHE A 390 -17.83 -0.41 10.26
CA PHE A 390 -16.46 -0.53 10.79
C PHE A 390 -15.46 0.25 9.95
N ILE A 391 -15.64 0.33 8.63
CA ILE A 391 -14.75 1.07 7.73
C ILE A 391 -14.71 2.54 8.16
N ALA A 392 -13.53 2.99 8.59
CA ALA A 392 -13.31 4.33 9.17
C ALA A 392 -14.24 4.70 10.35
N GLY A 393 -14.86 3.73 11.01
CA GLY A 393 -15.85 3.95 12.07
C GLY A 393 -17.24 4.35 11.55
N GLY A 394 -17.56 4.06 10.28
CA GLY A 394 -18.89 4.23 9.71
C GLY A 394 -19.44 5.67 9.73
N PRO A 395 -18.69 6.69 9.28
CA PRO A 395 -19.11 8.09 9.41
C PRO A 395 -20.38 8.45 8.63
N THR A 396 -20.71 7.66 7.60
CA THR A 396 -21.91 7.82 6.75
C THR A 396 -22.89 6.66 6.90
N VAL A 397 -22.72 5.83 7.93
CA VAL A 397 -23.53 4.64 8.18
C VAL A 397 -24.27 4.81 9.49
N LYS A 398 -25.53 4.41 9.52
CA LYS A 398 -26.33 4.44 10.75
C LYS A 398 -25.68 3.58 11.82
N ASP A 399 -25.39 4.20 12.96
CA ASP A 399 -24.91 3.44 14.11
C ASP A 399 -26.07 2.65 14.74
N THR A 400 -25.93 1.34 14.79
CA THR A 400 -26.87 0.42 15.42
C THR A 400 -26.31 -0.20 16.70
N SER A 401 -25.11 0.22 17.13
CA SER A 401 -24.49 -0.28 18.37
C SER A 401 -25.15 0.36 19.60
N ALA A 402 -25.20 -0.40 20.70
CA ALA A 402 -25.79 0.06 21.95
C ALA A 402 -24.74 0.79 22.81
N SER A 403 -25.08 1.95 23.36
CA SER A 403 -24.14 2.75 24.18
C SER A 403 -23.69 2.09 25.49
N GLU A 404 -24.37 1.04 25.95
CA GLU A 404 -23.89 0.25 27.09
C GLU A 404 -22.57 -0.49 26.80
N ASP A 405 -22.20 -0.62 25.52
CA ASP A 405 -21.00 -1.34 25.12
C ASP A 405 -19.71 -0.61 25.49
N SER A 406 -19.64 0.73 25.44
CA SER A 406 -18.38 1.45 25.73
C SER A 406 -17.98 1.38 27.22
N LEU A 407 -18.92 1.66 28.13
CA LEU A 407 -18.69 1.59 29.58
C LEU A 407 -18.37 0.16 30.03
N ARG A 408 -18.99 -0.83 29.39
CA ARG A 408 -18.68 -2.25 29.60
C ARG A 408 -17.24 -2.56 29.18
N VAL A 409 -16.82 -2.12 28.00
CA VAL A 409 -15.44 -2.29 27.51
C VAL A 409 -14.42 -1.68 28.49
N LEU A 410 -14.67 -0.47 29.00
CA LEU A 410 -13.75 0.16 29.95
C LEU A 410 -13.63 -0.60 31.28
N LYS A 411 -14.73 -1.22 31.74
CA LYS A 411 -14.75 -2.08 32.93
C LYS A 411 -14.01 -3.40 32.68
N GLU A 412 -14.24 -4.05 31.54
CA GLU A 412 -13.55 -5.28 31.14
C GLU A 412 -12.03 -5.09 31.05
N LEU A 413 -11.59 -3.90 30.63
CA LEU A 413 -10.18 -3.52 30.57
C LEU A 413 -9.61 -3.01 31.90
N TYR A 414 -10.42 -2.90 32.96
CA TYR A 414 -10.04 -2.38 34.28
C TYR A 414 -9.43 -0.96 34.25
N ILE A 415 -9.88 -0.11 33.32
CA ILE A 415 -9.35 1.25 33.13
C ILE A 415 -10.33 2.37 33.43
N THR A 416 -11.57 2.06 33.85
CA THR A 416 -12.63 3.06 34.11
C THR A 416 -12.15 4.25 34.93
N GLU A 417 -11.29 4.02 35.93
CA GLU A 417 -10.77 5.10 36.79
C GLU A 417 -9.59 5.88 36.21
N ALA A 418 -8.92 5.35 35.19
CA ALA A 418 -7.72 5.90 34.60
C ALA A 418 -7.97 6.73 33.32
N ILE A 419 -9.20 6.76 32.81
CA ILE A 419 -9.54 7.53 31.60
C ILE A 419 -9.52 9.06 31.87
N PRO A 420 -9.29 9.89 30.84
CA PRO A 420 -9.36 11.34 30.99
C PRO A 420 -10.73 11.83 31.52
N PRO A 421 -10.79 12.86 32.38
CA PRO A 421 -12.05 13.36 32.93
C PRO A 421 -13.04 13.85 31.87
N SER A 422 -12.56 14.46 30.79
CA SER A 422 -13.37 14.91 29.64
C SER A 422 -14.07 13.74 28.95
N VAL A 423 -13.34 12.63 28.73
CA VAL A 423 -13.88 11.39 28.16
C VAL A 423 -14.95 10.79 29.06
N ARG A 424 -14.68 10.68 30.36
CA ARG A 424 -15.65 10.13 31.33
C ARG A 424 -16.95 10.93 31.32
N LYS A 425 -16.85 12.25 31.28
CA LYS A 425 -18.02 13.14 31.24
C LYS A 425 -18.87 12.85 30.01
N VAL A 426 -18.27 12.83 28.81
CA VAL A 426 -19.00 12.56 27.56
C VAL A 426 -19.64 11.19 27.56
N LEU A 427 -18.93 10.12 27.95
CA LEU A 427 -19.49 8.77 27.97
C LEU A 427 -20.69 8.65 28.92
N ASN A 428 -20.65 9.30 30.08
CA ASN A 428 -21.80 9.32 31.00
C ASN A 428 -22.99 10.10 30.41
N GLU A 429 -22.74 11.20 29.70
CA GLU A 429 -23.79 12.00 29.04
C GLU A 429 -24.42 11.26 27.85
N GLU A 430 -23.64 10.51 27.07
CA GLU A 430 -24.13 9.65 25.99
C GLU A 430 -24.94 8.47 26.53
N HIS A 431 -24.48 7.83 27.61
CA HIS A 431 -25.21 6.75 28.25
C HIS A 431 -26.61 7.19 28.73
N ASN A 432 -26.70 8.37 29.35
CA ASN A 432 -27.97 8.92 29.80
C ASN A 432 -28.91 9.27 28.62
N ARG A 433 -28.38 9.84 27.53
CA ARG A 433 -29.20 10.17 26.33
C ARG A 433 -29.79 8.95 25.65
N ASN A 434 -29.04 7.84 25.58
CA ASN A 434 -29.54 6.61 24.97
C ASN A 434 -30.63 5.93 25.81
N ALA A 435 -30.63 6.13 27.14
CA ALA A 435 -31.70 5.66 28.01
C ALA A 435 -33.04 6.38 27.75
N ASP A 436 -32.99 7.62 27.25
CA ASP A 436 -34.15 8.47 26.98
C ASP A 436 -34.73 8.32 25.55
N GLN A 437 -34.21 7.39 24.72
CA GLN A 437 -34.67 7.08 23.35
C GLN A 437 -34.90 8.31 22.46
N GLU A 438 -33.87 9.15 22.27
CA GLU A 438 -33.94 10.21 21.25
C GLU A 438 -34.05 9.57 19.85
N LEU A 439 -35.15 9.82 19.14
CA LEU A 439 -35.42 9.27 17.81
C LEU A 439 -34.42 9.85 16.80
N ASP A 440 -33.74 8.98 16.06
CA ASP A 440 -32.85 9.35 14.95
C ASP A 440 -33.61 10.18 13.89
N THR A 441 -33.25 11.47 13.76
CA THR A 441 -33.97 12.45 12.94
C THR A 441 -33.52 12.50 11.48
N LEU A 442 -32.43 11.80 11.13
CA LEU A 442 -31.88 11.83 9.78
C LEU A 442 -32.74 11.02 8.81
N ASP A 443 -33.09 11.62 7.67
CA ASP A 443 -33.64 10.89 6.52
C ASP A 443 -32.51 10.14 5.80
N TRP A 444 -32.31 8.87 6.19
CA TRP A 444 -31.31 8.00 5.59
C TRP A 444 -31.54 7.70 4.11
N SER A 445 -32.71 8.03 3.53
CA SER A 445 -32.92 7.92 2.08
C SER A 445 -32.08 8.92 1.27
N LEU A 446 -31.58 9.97 1.91
CA LEU A 446 -30.66 10.95 1.31
C LEU A 446 -29.19 10.49 1.31
N VAL A 447 -28.87 9.37 1.97
CA VAL A 447 -27.51 8.86 2.13
C VAL A 447 -27.35 7.57 1.32
N GLN A 448 -26.55 7.62 0.26
CA GLN A 448 -26.14 6.45 -0.50
C GLN A 448 -24.71 6.06 -0.13
N ASN A 449 -24.51 4.83 0.33
CA ASN A 449 -23.17 4.25 0.55
C ASN A 449 -22.89 3.23 -0.56
N VAL A 450 -21.80 3.44 -1.30
CA VAL A 450 -21.37 2.59 -2.41
C VAL A 450 -19.99 2.03 -2.10
N LEU A 451 -19.91 0.70 -1.95
CA LEU A 451 -18.63 0.01 -1.87
C LEU A 451 -18.04 -0.04 -3.28
N VAL A 452 -17.10 0.86 -3.58
CA VAL A 452 -16.52 0.98 -4.92
C VAL A 452 -15.54 -0.14 -5.24
N GLY A 453 -14.87 -0.68 -4.23
CA GLY A 453 -13.95 -1.79 -4.39
C GLY A 453 -13.58 -2.43 -3.05
N SER A 454 -13.17 -3.69 -3.11
CA SER A 454 -12.67 -4.45 -1.97
C SER A 454 -11.75 -5.59 -2.39
N ASN A 455 -11.19 -6.30 -1.41
CA ASN A 455 -10.33 -7.46 -1.66
C ASN A 455 -11.03 -8.52 -2.51
N LYS A 456 -12.35 -8.71 -2.28
CA LYS A 456 -13.16 -9.63 -3.06
C LYS A 456 -13.17 -9.29 -4.55
N SER A 457 -13.38 -8.02 -4.90
CA SER A 457 -13.38 -7.58 -6.29
C SER A 457 -12.02 -7.79 -6.97
N ALA A 458 -10.91 -7.57 -6.24
CA ALA A 458 -9.57 -7.86 -6.75
C ALA A 458 -9.35 -9.37 -6.96
N CYS A 459 -9.76 -10.20 -6.01
CA CYS A 459 -9.65 -11.66 -6.11
C CYS A 459 -10.51 -12.25 -7.25
N GLU A 460 -11.67 -11.68 -7.55
CA GLU A 460 -12.50 -12.08 -8.69
C GLU A 460 -11.79 -11.83 -10.02
N VAL A 461 -11.11 -10.68 -10.15
CA VAL A 461 -10.27 -10.37 -11.33
C VAL A 461 -9.04 -11.28 -11.38
N ALA A 462 -8.40 -11.57 -10.25
CA ALA A 462 -7.32 -12.55 -10.18
C ALA A 462 -7.79 -13.92 -10.73
N CYS A 463 -8.96 -14.40 -10.31
CA CYS A 463 -9.53 -15.66 -10.83
C CYS A 463 -9.75 -15.59 -12.36
N ALA A 464 -10.32 -14.51 -12.86
CA ALA A 464 -10.53 -14.32 -14.30
C ALA A 464 -9.20 -14.32 -15.07
N ARG A 465 -8.16 -13.66 -14.51
CA ARG A 465 -6.84 -13.63 -15.13
C ARG A 465 -6.17 -15.00 -15.14
N SER A 466 -6.33 -15.79 -14.08
CA SER A 466 -5.86 -17.18 -14.02
C SER A 466 -6.47 -18.04 -15.13
N VAL A 467 -7.77 -17.87 -15.44
CA VAL A 467 -8.42 -18.57 -16.57
C VAL A 467 -7.78 -18.18 -17.89
N ALA A 468 -7.56 -16.88 -18.11
CA ALA A 468 -6.94 -16.36 -19.34
C ALA A 468 -5.52 -16.89 -19.54
N LEU A 469 -4.79 -17.15 -18.46
CA LEU A 469 -3.45 -17.75 -18.49
C LEU A 469 -3.45 -19.29 -18.59
N GLY A 470 -4.62 -19.93 -18.60
CA GLY A 470 -4.76 -21.38 -18.81
C GLY A 470 -4.84 -22.23 -17.53
N TYR A 471 -5.03 -21.60 -16.36
CA TYR A 471 -5.24 -22.29 -15.09
C TYR A 471 -6.74 -22.51 -14.81
N LEU A 472 -7.05 -23.45 -13.92
CA LEU A 472 -8.34 -23.53 -13.25
C LEU A 472 -8.26 -22.79 -11.90
N PRO A 473 -8.94 -21.64 -11.72
CA PRO A 473 -8.89 -20.92 -10.46
C PRO A 473 -9.80 -21.55 -9.40
N TYR A 474 -9.44 -21.34 -8.13
CA TYR A 474 -10.29 -21.58 -6.97
C TYR A 474 -10.13 -20.43 -5.98
N LEU A 475 -11.22 -19.70 -5.72
CA LEU A 475 -11.24 -18.66 -4.69
C LEU A 475 -11.42 -19.29 -3.31
N LEU A 476 -10.34 -19.38 -2.54
CA LEU A 476 -10.33 -20.04 -1.24
C LEU A 476 -11.05 -19.23 -0.16
N SER A 477 -10.69 -17.94 -0.05
CA SER A 477 -11.25 -16.98 0.91
C SER A 477 -10.79 -15.56 0.56
N THR A 478 -11.60 -14.56 0.89
CA THR A 478 -11.25 -13.12 0.85
C THR A 478 -11.16 -12.55 2.27
N GLN A 479 -11.06 -13.43 3.27
CA GLN A 479 -11.06 -13.13 4.70
C GLN A 479 -9.96 -13.95 5.41
N VAL A 480 -8.81 -14.07 4.77
CA VAL A 480 -7.66 -14.76 5.39
C VAL A 480 -7.12 -13.89 6.53
N GLU A 481 -7.12 -14.45 7.73
CA GLU A 481 -6.57 -13.85 8.94
C GLU A 481 -5.66 -14.85 9.64
N GLY A 482 -4.73 -14.35 10.45
CA GLY A 482 -3.86 -15.17 11.27
C GLY A 482 -2.40 -14.73 11.26
N GLU A 483 -1.54 -15.57 11.83
CA GLU A 483 -0.10 -15.37 11.84
C GLU A 483 0.48 -15.76 10.47
N ALA A 484 1.27 -14.86 9.86
CA ALA A 484 1.72 -14.96 8.48
C ALA A 484 2.50 -16.25 8.17
N GLN A 485 3.34 -16.73 9.08
CA GLN A 485 4.13 -17.94 8.89
C GLN A 485 3.24 -19.19 8.92
N ASP A 486 2.26 -19.24 9.81
CA ASP A 486 1.29 -20.35 9.86
C ASP A 486 0.44 -20.40 8.59
N ILE A 487 -0.03 -19.26 8.09
CA ILE A 487 -0.77 -19.17 6.82
C ILE A 487 0.11 -19.58 5.62
N GLY A 488 1.38 -19.20 5.60
CA GLY A 488 2.32 -19.64 4.56
C GLY A 488 2.47 -21.16 4.52
N ARG A 489 2.58 -21.80 5.69
CA ARG A 489 2.62 -23.27 5.81
C ARG A 489 1.31 -23.93 5.37
N MET A 490 0.17 -23.34 5.72
CA MET A 490 -1.15 -23.81 5.29
C MET A 490 -1.24 -23.89 3.76
N TYR A 491 -0.85 -22.84 3.05
CA TYR A 491 -0.91 -22.82 1.58
C TYR A 491 -0.09 -23.93 0.94
N ILE A 492 1.06 -24.27 1.53
CA ILE A 492 1.90 -25.34 1.03
C ILE A 492 1.32 -26.71 1.36
N SER A 493 0.72 -26.92 2.54
CA SER A 493 -0.05 -28.15 2.81
C SER A 493 -1.23 -28.31 1.85
N LEU A 494 -1.92 -27.21 1.50
CA LEU A 494 -2.98 -27.22 0.50
C LEU A 494 -2.44 -27.55 -0.89
N ALA A 495 -1.31 -26.96 -1.27
CA ALA A 495 -0.65 -27.23 -2.55
C ALA A 495 -0.26 -28.70 -2.70
N LYS A 496 0.26 -29.33 -1.64
CA LYS A 496 0.57 -30.77 -1.61
C LYS A 496 -0.69 -31.61 -1.79
N TYR A 497 -1.76 -31.28 -1.07
CA TYR A 497 -3.03 -32.01 -1.17
C TYR A 497 -3.57 -31.98 -2.61
N ILE A 498 -3.55 -30.81 -3.26
CA ILE A 498 -3.94 -30.65 -4.67
C ILE A 498 -2.98 -31.40 -5.62
N SER A 499 -1.67 -31.37 -5.33
CA SER A 499 -0.65 -32.07 -6.13
C SER A 499 -0.89 -33.58 -6.17
N LEU A 500 -1.32 -34.18 -5.04
CA LEU A 500 -1.70 -35.60 -5.01
C LEU A 500 -2.89 -35.88 -5.94
N GLY A 501 -3.89 -34.99 -5.98
CA GLY A 501 -5.01 -35.09 -6.92
C GLY A 501 -4.60 -34.97 -8.39
N LEU A 502 -3.67 -34.06 -8.71
CA LEU A 502 -3.11 -33.93 -10.07
C LEU A 502 -2.34 -35.18 -10.52
N GLN A 503 -1.86 -35.97 -9.57
CA GLN A 503 -1.11 -37.21 -9.82
C GLN A 503 -1.99 -38.48 -9.70
N GLY A 504 -3.27 -38.35 -9.33
CA GLY A 504 -4.19 -39.48 -9.15
C GLY A 504 -3.98 -40.27 -7.85
N TYR A 505 -3.46 -39.64 -6.80
CA TYR A 505 -3.17 -40.24 -5.50
C TYR A 505 -4.10 -39.77 -4.37
N GLU A 506 -5.32 -39.33 -4.69
CA GLU A 506 -6.26 -38.75 -3.73
C GLU A 506 -6.69 -39.69 -2.58
N GLN A 507 -6.57 -41.01 -2.74
CA GLN A 507 -6.94 -42.00 -1.72
C GLN A 507 -5.75 -42.52 -0.90
N ASN A 508 -4.56 -41.95 -1.05
CA ASN A 508 -3.39 -42.42 -0.30
C ASN A 508 -3.41 -41.90 1.16
N LYS A 509 -2.63 -42.57 2.03
CA LYS A 509 -2.52 -42.19 3.45
C LYS A 509 -2.08 -40.72 3.63
N GLU A 510 -1.19 -40.24 2.78
CA GLU A 510 -0.66 -38.87 2.83
C GLU A 510 -1.76 -37.82 2.57
N ALA A 511 -2.67 -38.08 1.64
CA ALA A 511 -3.82 -37.23 1.36
C ALA A 511 -4.75 -37.16 2.57
N SER A 512 -5.00 -38.30 3.24
CA SER A 512 -5.78 -38.33 4.48
C SER A 512 -5.09 -37.59 5.63
N ASP A 513 -3.77 -37.73 5.77
CA ASP A 513 -2.99 -37.04 6.80
C ASP A 513 -2.99 -35.51 6.56
N LEU A 514 -2.85 -35.07 5.31
CA LEU A 514 -2.95 -33.66 4.92
C LEU A 514 -4.36 -33.11 5.11
N GLU A 515 -5.39 -33.85 4.73
CA GLU A 515 -6.79 -33.49 4.97
C GLU A 515 -7.06 -33.26 6.45
N ASN A 516 -6.64 -34.20 7.31
CA ASN A 516 -6.75 -34.06 8.76
C ASN A 516 -6.01 -32.82 9.29
N LEU A 517 -4.82 -32.52 8.78
CA LEU A 517 -4.07 -31.32 9.15
C LEU A 517 -4.81 -30.04 8.73
N LEU A 518 -5.31 -29.98 7.49
CA LEU A 518 -6.01 -28.82 6.93
C LEU A 518 -7.34 -28.55 7.66
N LEU A 519 -8.05 -29.60 8.08
CA LEU A 519 -9.26 -29.50 8.89
C LEU A 519 -8.95 -29.05 10.32
N SER A 520 -8.06 -29.76 11.01
CA SER A 520 -7.85 -29.57 12.45
C SER A 520 -7.04 -28.32 12.80
N LYS A 521 -6.01 -27.99 12.01
CA LYS A 521 -5.13 -26.85 12.29
C LYS A 521 -5.60 -25.57 11.62
N PHE A 522 -6.15 -25.67 10.41
CA PHE A 522 -6.43 -24.51 9.56
C PHE A 522 -7.93 -24.32 9.25
N ASN A 523 -8.80 -25.19 9.78
CA ASN A 523 -10.26 -25.09 9.65
C ASN A 523 -10.75 -24.99 8.20
N ILE A 524 -10.06 -25.65 7.25
CA ILE A 524 -10.53 -25.78 5.87
C ILE A 524 -11.50 -26.96 5.83
N ASP A 525 -12.78 -26.67 5.59
CA ASP A 525 -13.83 -27.68 5.64
C ASP A 525 -13.68 -28.78 4.56
N HIS A 526 -14.27 -29.95 4.84
CA HIS A 526 -14.22 -31.12 3.96
C HIS A 526 -14.79 -30.84 2.55
N ASN A 527 -15.80 -29.97 2.43
CA ASN A 527 -16.41 -29.68 1.13
C ASN A 527 -15.43 -28.93 0.23
N LYS A 528 -14.72 -27.93 0.77
CA LYS A 528 -13.67 -27.22 0.04
C LYS A 528 -12.55 -28.15 -0.39
N LEU A 529 -12.09 -29.03 0.50
CA LEU A 529 -11.03 -29.98 0.17
C LEU A 529 -11.47 -30.93 -0.96
N LYS A 530 -12.70 -31.46 -0.91
CA LYS A 530 -13.25 -32.30 -1.98
C LYS A 530 -13.33 -31.55 -3.31
N GLN A 531 -13.82 -30.31 -3.31
CA GLN A 531 -13.88 -29.47 -4.52
C GLN A 531 -12.49 -29.23 -5.13
N LEU A 532 -11.46 -29.07 -4.30
CA LEU A 532 -10.09 -28.92 -4.76
C LEU A 532 -9.54 -30.18 -5.42
N GLN A 533 -9.86 -31.37 -4.90
CA GLN A 533 -9.51 -32.64 -5.55
C GLN A 533 -10.22 -32.79 -6.90
N GLU A 534 -11.52 -32.50 -6.96
CA GLU A 534 -12.29 -32.53 -8.22
C GLU A 534 -11.72 -31.53 -9.24
N LEU A 535 -11.32 -30.34 -8.80
CA LEU A 535 -10.70 -29.33 -9.65
C LEU A 535 -9.33 -29.78 -10.17
N ALA A 536 -8.53 -30.45 -9.34
CA ALA A 536 -7.25 -31.03 -9.74
C ALA A 536 -7.43 -32.08 -10.84
N GLN A 537 -8.34 -33.04 -10.66
CA GLN A 537 -8.65 -34.04 -11.68
C GLN A 537 -9.20 -33.41 -12.97
N LYS A 538 -10.03 -32.37 -12.84
CA LYS A 538 -10.51 -31.60 -13.99
C LYS A 538 -9.36 -30.91 -14.73
N ALA A 539 -8.36 -30.37 -14.03
CA ALA A 539 -7.21 -29.74 -14.67
C ALA A 539 -6.45 -30.73 -15.57
N VAL A 540 -6.24 -31.95 -15.08
CA VAL A 540 -5.59 -33.05 -15.84
C VAL A 540 -6.40 -33.43 -17.07
N THR A 541 -7.71 -33.65 -16.91
CA THR A 541 -8.58 -34.12 -18.01
C THR A 541 -8.90 -33.06 -19.06
N SER A 542 -8.82 -31.77 -18.71
CA SER A 542 -9.12 -30.64 -19.62
C SER A 542 -7.90 -30.01 -20.27
N GLY A 543 -6.70 -30.57 -20.08
CA GLY A 543 -5.45 -30.05 -20.68
C GLY A 543 -5.07 -28.65 -20.20
N LYS A 544 -5.50 -28.26 -19.00
CA LYS A 544 -5.15 -26.97 -18.39
C LYS A 544 -3.74 -27.05 -17.79
N LYS A 545 -3.08 -25.89 -17.64
CA LYS A 545 -1.72 -25.82 -17.04
C LYS A 545 -1.69 -26.42 -15.62
N GLY A 546 -2.79 -26.25 -14.89
CA GLY A 546 -2.92 -26.69 -13.50
C GLY A 546 -4.00 -25.91 -12.76
N VAL A 547 -3.84 -25.82 -11.44
CA VAL A 547 -4.75 -25.13 -10.53
C VAL A 547 -4.11 -23.83 -10.03
N CYS A 548 -4.90 -22.77 -9.92
CA CYS A 548 -4.52 -21.53 -9.26
C CYS A 548 -5.42 -21.30 -8.06
N ILE A 549 -4.86 -21.34 -6.85
CA ILE A 549 -5.58 -20.91 -5.64
C ILE A 549 -5.44 -19.41 -5.52
N VAL A 550 -6.57 -18.73 -5.42
CA VAL A 550 -6.65 -17.29 -5.16
C VAL A 550 -7.22 -17.11 -3.76
N ALA A 551 -6.60 -16.24 -2.98
CA ALA A 551 -7.13 -15.83 -1.70
C ALA A 551 -6.73 -14.37 -1.39
N GLY A 552 -7.34 -13.79 -0.38
CA GLY A 552 -6.95 -12.49 0.13
C GLY A 552 -7.47 -12.27 1.54
N GLY A 553 -6.99 -11.19 2.17
CA GLY A 553 -7.22 -10.89 3.57
C GLY A 553 -6.04 -10.08 4.13
N GLU A 554 -5.85 -10.10 5.44
CA GLU A 554 -4.82 -9.32 6.12
C GLU A 554 -4.21 -10.19 7.22
N THR A 555 -2.94 -10.54 7.08
CA THR A 555 -2.23 -11.35 8.09
C THR A 555 -1.42 -10.49 9.05
N THR A 556 -0.95 -11.09 10.14
CA THR A 556 -0.15 -10.41 11.16
C THR A 556 1.19 -11.10 11.38
N VAL A 557 2.17 -10.33 11.84
CA VAL A 557 3.51 -10.82 12.19
C VAL A 557 3.74 -10.64 13.68
N ILE A 558 4.18 -11.69 14.35
CA ILE A 558 4.70 -11.58 15.71
C ILE A 558 6.17 -11.16 15.63
N VAL A 559 6.43 -9.89 15.88
CA VAL A 559 7.78 -9.32 15.82
C VAL A 559 8.60 -9.77 17.03
N LYS A 560 9.62 -10.59 16.80
CA LYS A 560 10.56 -11.16 17.78
C LYS A 560 11.97 -10.57 17.64
N GLY A 561 12.35 -10.19 16.42
CA GLY A 561 13.67 -9.66 16.08
C GLY A 561 13.68 -8.16 15.75
N LYS A 562 14.82 -7.71 15.23
CA LYS A 562 15.06 -6.33 14.75
C LYS A 562 15.26 -6.26 13.23
N GLY A 563 14.93 -7.34 12.53
CA GLY A 563 15.03 -7.43 11.09
C GLY A 563 14.05 -6.51 10.36
N ILE A 564 14.21 -6.43 9.05
CA ILE A 564 13.27 -5.75 8.16
C ILE A 564 12.54 -6.80 7.33
N GLY A 565 11.22 -6.70 7.27
CA GLY A 565 10.35 -7.60 6.53
C GLY A 565 8.91 -7.13 6.62
N GLY A 566 8.00 -7.99 6.18
CA GLY A 566 6.56 -7.78 6.28
C GLY A 566 5.82 -9.11 6.27
N ARG A 567 4.50 -9.04 6.48
CA ARG A 567 3.65 -10.23 6.60
C ARG A 567 3.63 -11.07 5.33
N ASN A 568 3.61 -10.43 4.16
CA ASN A 568 3.58 -11.14 2.88
C ASN A 568 4.93 -11.82 2.60
N GLN A 569 6.04 -11.14 2.91
CA GLN A 569 7.39 -11.70 2.81
C GLN A 569 7.61 -12.84 3.81
N GLU A 570 7.13 -12.72 5.05
CA GLU A 570 7.20 -13.80 6.04
C GLU A 570 6.38 -15.02 5.64
N MET A 571 5.17 -14.80 5.10
CA MET A 571 4.34 -15.86 4.56
C MET A 571 5.06 -16.59 3.41
N ALA A 572 5.66 -15.84 2.48
CA ALA A 572 6.40 -16.41 1.36
C ALA A 572 7.62 -17.23 1.82
N VAL A 573 8.42 -16.71 2.75
CA VAL A 573 9.60 -17.43 3.26
C VAL A 573 9.20 -18.67 4.08
N ALA A 574 8.14 -18.57 4.90
CA ALA A 574 7.61 -19.72 5.64
C ALA A 574 7.09 -20.82 4.69
N ALA A 575 6.39 -20.42 3.63
CA ALA A 575 5.95 -21.32 2.57
C ALA A 575 7.16 -22.02 1.90
N ALA A 576 8.21 -21.28 1.57
CA ALA A 576 9.38 -21.88 0.94
C ALA A 576 10.11 -22.90 1.84
N ILE A 577 10.22 -22.61 3.15
CA ILE A 577 10.78 -23.55 4.13
C ILE A 577 9.94 -24.83 4.18
N GLU A 578 8.61 -24.70 4.27
CA GLU A 578 7.68 -25.84 4.31
C GLU A 578 7.74 -26.68 3.02
N LEU A 579 7.93 -26.03 1.88
CA LEU A 579 8.06 -26.69 0.58
C LEU A 579 9.38 -27.48 0.50
N GLY A 580 10.50 -26.88 0.92
CA GLY A 580 11.82 -27.53 0.91
C GLY A 580 11.96 -28.68 1.91
N GLU A 581 11.39 -28.57 3.11
CA GLU A 581 11.37 -29.67 4.09
C GLU A 581 10.56 -30.88 3.60
N SER A 582 9.59 -30.63 2.72
CA SER A 582 8.66 -31.63 2.25
C SER A 582 9.07 -32.27 0.94
N ASP A 583 9.85 -31.62 0.08
CA ASP A 583 10.41 -32.25 -1.13
C ASP A 583 11.25 -33.49 -0.79
N HIS A 584 11.96 -33.49 0.34
CA HIS A 584 12.64 -34.68 0.86
C HIS A 584 11.67 -35.82 1.22
N ARG A 585 10.47 -35.51 1.74
CA ARG A 585 9.44 -36.50 2.10
C ARG A 585 8.69 -36.99 0.87
N LEU A 586 8.27 -36.10 -0.03
CA LEU A 586 7.59 -36.41 -1.29
C LEU A 586 8.47 -37.28 -2.19
N ARG A 587 9.75 -36.95 -2.37
CA ARG A 587 10.70 -37.80 -3.12
C ARG A 587 10.96 -39.15 -2.46
N SER A 588 10.83 -39.25 -1.13
CA SER A 588 11.02 -40.51 -0.40
C SER A 588 9.78 -41.41 -0.39
N SER A 589 8.58 -40.82 -0.33
CA SER A 589 7.29 -41.51 -0.35
C SER A 589 6.86 -41.94 -1.76
N LEU A 590 7.34 -41.25 -2.80
CA LEU A 590 7.09 -41.57 -4.21
C LEU A 590 8.06 -42.62 -4.80
N LYS A 591 8.83 -43.34 -3.95
CA LYS A 591 9.48 -44.61 -4.36
C LYS A 591 8.42 -45.72 -4.47
N VAL A 592 7.51 -45.58 -5.43
CA VAL A 592 6.60 -46.67 -5.80
C VAL A 592 7.38 -47.68 -6.64
N ASN A 593 7.35 -48.93 -6.19
CA ASN A 593 8.03 -50.11 -6.75
C ASN A 593 7.48 -50.60 -8.11
N ASP A 594 6.76 -49.76 -8.87
CA ASP A 594 6.31 -50.12 -10.21
C ASP A 594 7.23 -49.45 -11.23
N GLY A 595 7.82 -50.22 -12.14
CA GLY A 595 8.88 -49.82 -13.07
C GLY A 595 8.50 -48.73 -14.10
N ARG A 596 7.41 -47.99 -13.87
CA ARG A 596 6.99 -46.80 -14.61
C ARG A 596 7.37 -45.55 -13.80
N ARG A 597 8.55 -45.01 -14.08
CA ARG A 597 8.87 -43.62 -13.74
C ARG A 597 7.93 -42.70 -14.51
N SER A 598 6.80 -42.31 -13.93
CA SER A 598 6.07 -41.13 -14.41
C SER A 598 6.84 -39.91 -13.94
N SER A 599 7.53 -39.25 -14.87
CA SER A 599 8.36 -38.06 -14.67
C SER A 599 7.55 -36.77 -14.50
N THR A 600 6.29 -36.87 -14.11
CA THR A 600 5.41 -35.71 -13.90
C THR A 600 5.80 -35.00 -12.60
N GLN A 601 6.68 -34.00 -12.71
CA GLN A 601 7.10 -33.18 -11.59
C GLN A 601 6.08 -32.05 -11.41
N THR A 602 5.30 -32.12 -10.33
CA THR A 602 4.41 -31.00 -9.96
C THR A 602 5.25 -29.83 -9.49
N LYS A 603 5.02 -28.65 -10.07
CA LYS A 603 5.67 -27.39 -9.66
C LYS A 603 4.68 -26.55 -8.86
N VAL A 604 5.18 -25.92 -7.80
CA VAL A 604 4.42 -25.02 -6.93
C VAL A 604 5.11 -23.67 -6.90
N THR A 605 4.35 -22.60 -7.18
CA THR A 605 4.77 -21.21 -7.00
C THR A 605 3.79 -20.52 -6.06
N PHE A 606 4.30 -19.75 -5.11
CA PHE A 606 3.50 -19.01 -4.15
C PHE A 606 3.88 -17.53 -4.19
N LEU A 607 2.89 -16.67 -4.35
CA LEU A 607 3.03 -15.21 -4.27
C LEU A 607 2.09 -14.69 -3.17
N ALA A 608 2.61 -13.83 -2.30
CA ALA A 608 1.82 -13.03 -1.38
C ALA A 608 2.27 -11.58 -1.51
N ALA A 609 1.33 -10.65 -1.66
CA ALA A 609 1.64 -9.23 -1.75
C ALA A 609 0.48 -8.31 -1.33
N GLY A 610 0.83 -7.19 -0.70
CA GLY A 610 -0.06 -6.11 -0.33
C GLY A 610 -0.43 -5.25 -1.54
N THR A 611 -1.74 -4.99 -1.69
CA THR A 611 -2.27 -4.25 -2.84
C THR A 611 -1.91 -2.77 -2.84
N ASP A 612 -1.44 -2.21 -1.73
CA ASP A 612 -0.88 -0.85 -1.63
C ASP A 612 0.57 -0.74 -2.12
N GLY A 613 1.21 -1.89 -2.37
CA GLY A 613 2.59 -1.98 -2.81
C GLY A 613 3.62 -1.95 -1.69
N ILE A 614 3.18 -2.05 -0.43
CA ILE A 614 4.04 -1.94 0.76
C ILE A 614 3.76 -3.10 1.72
N ASP A 615 4.81 -3.83 2.11
CA ASP A 615 4.74 -4.94 3.05
C ASP A 615 5.71 -4.71 4.20
N GLY A 616 5.23 -4.06 5.25
CA GLY A 616 6.05 -3.61 6.38
C GLY A 616 6.87 -2.34 6.05
N PRO A 617 7.92 -2.02 6.83
CA PRO A 617 8.67 -0.79 6.66
C PRO A 617 9.73 -0.88 5.54
N ASN A 618 9.32 -1.29 4.34
CA ASN A 618 10.20 -1.41 3.17
C ASN A 618 9.43 -1.16 1.86
N ILE A 619 10.14 -1.18 0.73
CA ILE A 619 9.60 -0.84 -0.61
C ILE A 619 8.94 -2.01 -1.34
N ALA A 620 9.00 -3.23 -0.79
CA ALA A 620 8.41 -4.38 -1.43
C ALA A 620 6.93 -4.48 -1.08
N ALA A 621 6.13 -4.93 -2.02
CA ALA A 621 4.74 -5.32 -1.81
C ALA A 621 4.62 -6.70 -1.16
N GLY A 622 5.66 -7.53 -1.26
CA GLY A 622 5.63 -8.90 -0.77
C GLY A 622 6.70 -9.78 -1.38
N GLY A 623 6.42 -11.08 -1.47
CA GLY A 623 7.37 -12.08 -1.96
C GLY A 623 6.72 -13.10 -2.88
N VAL A 624 7.53 -13.63 -3.81
CA VAL A 624 7.18 -14.76 -4.68
C VAL A 624 8.26 -15.83 -4.58
N ILE A 625 7.87 -17.07 -4.33
CA ILE A 625 8.79 -18.21 -4.15
C ILE A 625 8.38 -19.39 -5.02
N THR A 626 9.37 -20.22 -5.33
CA THR A 626 9.22 -21.49 -6.05
C THR A 626 9.89 -22.61 -5.24
N ALA A 627 9.82 -23.85 -5.72
CA ALA A 627 10.51 -24.98 -5.10
C ALA A 627 12.05 -24.84 -5.09
N GLY A 628 12.62 -24.02 -5.99
CA GLY A 628 14.07 -23.76 -6.08
C GLY A 628 14.62 -22.92 -4.93
N PHE A 629 13.78 -22.11 -4.28
CA PHE A 629 14.21 -21.06 -3.35
C PHE A 629 15.14 -21.53 -2.23
N MET A 630 14.87 -22.70 -1.63
CA MET A 630 15.69 -23.21 -0.55
C MET A 630 17.09 -23.61 -1.02
N ALA A 631 17.21 -24.14 -2.24
CA ALA A 631 18.49 -24.48 -2.84
C ALA A 631 19.27 -23.22 -3.24
N GLU A 632 18.59 -22.21 -3.79
CA GLU A 632 19.15 -20.89 -4.14
C GLU A 632 19.67 -20.15 -2.89
N THR A 633 18.89 -20.20 -1.80
CA THR A 633 19.24 -19.66 -0.50
C THR A 633 20.49 -20.33 0.08
N ALA A 634 20.54 -21.66 0.06
CA ALA A 634 21.69 -22.43 0.54
C ALA A 634 22.95 -22.16 -0.29
N THR A 635 22.82 -22.06 -1.61
CA THR A 635 23.92 -21.73 -2.53
C THR A 635 24.49 -20.33 -2.27
N SER A 636 23.63 -19.41 -1.82
CA SER A 636 24.01 -18.06 -1.39
C SER A 636 24.64 -18.00 0.00
N GLY A 637 24.78 -19.14 0.70
CA GLY A 637 25.33 -19.22 2.05
C GLY A 637 24.45 -18.59 3.13
N LEU A 638 23.13 -18.53 2.88
CA LEU A 638 22.14 -17.95 3.79
C LEU A 638 21.26 -19.05 4.41
N ASP A 639 20.65 -18.77 5.56
CA ASP A 639 19.70 -19.66 6.22
C ASP A 639 18.31 -19.00 6.33
N ALA A 640 17.37 -19.44 5.51
CA ALA A 640 16.00 -18.90 5.51
C ALA A 640 15.33 -18.94 6.89
N LYS A 641 15.58 -19.97 7.71
CA LYS A 641 14.98 -20.10 9.04
C LYS A 641 15.54 -19.06 10.00
N GLU A 642 16.84 -18.79 9.94
CA GLU A 642 17.47 -17.75 10.77
C GLU A 642 16.88 -16.37 10.45
N PHE A 643 16.76 -16.03 9.16
CA PHE A 643 16.19 -14.76 8.73
C PHE A 643 14.71 -14.62 9.11
N LEU A 644 13.92 -15.69 8.97
CA LEU A 644 12.53 -15.70 9.41
C LEU A 644 12.39 -15.51 10.93
N ASN A 645 13.22 -16.21 11.73
CA ASN A 645 13.19 -16.12 13.20
C ASN A 645 13.52 -14.73 13.74
N ARG A 646 14.29 -13.93 13.00
CA ARG A 646 14.67 -12.56 13.38
C ARG A 646 13.87 -11.47 12.63
N ASN A 647 12.79 -11.86 11.93
CA ASN A 647 11.91 -11.00 11.13
C ASN A 647 12.66 -10.17 10.06
N ASP A 648 13.65 -10.78 9.37
CA ASP A 648 14.53 -10.10 8.40
C ASP A 648 14.34 -10.60 6.95
N THR A 649 13.10 -10.93 6.57
CA THR A 649 12.79 -11.53 5.28
C THR A 649 13.08 -10.62 4.08
N TYR A 650 13.06 -9.30 4.26
CA TYR A 650 13.45 -8.35 3.20
C TYR A 650 14.91 -8.49 2.80
N THR A 651 15.79 -8.61 3.80
CA THR A 651 17.23 -8.79 3.58
C THR A 651 17.52 -10.15 2.95
N LEU A 652 16.78 -11.19 3.31
CA LEU A 652 16.90 -12.52 2.68
C LEU A 652 16.53 -12.45 1.19
N LEU A 653 15.30 -12.00 0.90
CA LEU A 653 14.76 -11.97 -0.45
C LEU A 653 15.53 -11.03 -1.38
N SER A 654 16.15 -9.96 -0.86
CA SER A 654 16.98 -9.05 -1.66
C SER A 654 18.35 -9.63 -2.04
N LYS A 655 18.83 -10.63 -1.30
CA LYS A 655 20.13 -11.27 -1.56
C LYS A 655 20.01 -12.52 -2.41
N VAL A 656 18.97 -13.33 -2.19
CA VAL A 656 18.73 -14.55 -2.97
C VAL A 656 18.32 -14.15 -4.38
N ASP A 657 18.96 -14.76 -5.39
CA ASP A 657 18.76 -14.53 -6.82
C ASP A 657 18.63 -13.07 -7.22
N HIS A 658 19.47 -12.23 -6.62
CA HIS A 658 19.53 -10.79 -6.91
C HIS A 658 18.18 -10.06 -6.74
N GLY A 659 17.33 -10.51 -5.81
CA GLY A 659 16.04 -9.88 -5.55
C GLY A 659 14.92 -10.33 -6.47
N LEU A 660 15.12 -11.37 -7.29
CA LEU A 660 14.08 -11.91 -8.17
C LEU A 660 12.85 -12.41 -7.41
N ASN A 661 12.93 -12.63 -6.10
CA ASN A 661 11.82 -13.15 -5.29
C ASN A 661 11.08 -12.05 -4.54
N HIS A 662 11.49 -10.79 -4.71
CA HIS A 662 10.70 -9.64 -4.29
C HIS A 662 9.57 -9.37 -5.27
N VAL A 663 8.43 -8.95 -4.73
CA VAL A 663 7.37 -8.30 -5.50
C VAL A 663 7.51 -6.80 -5.26
N ILE A 664 8.01 -6.07 -6.25
CA ILE A 664 8.18 -4.61 -6.18
C ILE A 664 7.21 -3.96 -7.17
N THR A 665 6.26 -3.17 -6.65
CA THR A 665 5.27 -2.43 -7.47
C THR A 665 5.39 -0.91 -7.35
N GLY A 666 6.06 -0.42 -6.30
CA GLY A 666 5.93 0.96 -5.85
C GLY A 666 4.54 1.24 -5.25
N HIS A 667 4.29 2.46 -4.77
CA HIS A 667 3.01 2.75 -4.10
C HIS A 667 1.83 2.75 -5.06
N THR A 668 1.00 1.70 -5.07
CA THR A 668 -0.01 1.49 -6.13
C THR A 668 -1.07 2.59 -6.19
N GLY A 669 -1.37 3.20 -5.04
CA GLY A 669 -2.40 4.24 -4.90
C GLY A 669 -3.79 3.69 -4.56
N THR A 670 -3.86 2.39 -4.25
CA THR A 670 -5.04 1.71 -3.71
C THR A 670 -4.67 0.93 -2.46
N ASN A 671 -5.64 0.44 -1.69
CA ASN A 671 -5.41 -0.53 -0.62
C ASN A 671 -6.70 -1.31 -0.39
N VAL A 672 -6.67 -2.60 -0.68
CA VAL A 672 -7.72 -3.58 -0.38
C VAL A 672 -7.11 -4.83 0.27
N MET A 673 -6.15 -4.63 1.18
CA MET A 673 -5.40 -5.68 1.90
C MET A 673 -4.44 -6.51 1.01
N ASP A 674 -4.21 -7.77 1.35
CA ASP A 674 -3.28 -8.68 0.67
C ASP A 674 -3.99 -9.60 -0.34
N ILE A 675 -3.24 -10.01 -1.37
CA ILE A 675 -3.61 -11.08 -2.30
C ILE A 675 -2.56 -12.19 -2.22
N HIS A 676 -3.04 -13.43 -2.12
CA HIS A 676 -2.22 -14.64 -2.09
C HIS A 676 -2.58 -15.53 -3.28
N LEU A 677 -1.56 -16.01 -3.98
CA LEU A 677 -1.69 -16.85 -5.18
C LEU A 677 -0.84 -18.11 -5.03
N VAL A 678 -1.44 -19.28 -5.23
CA VAL A 678 -0.72 -20.56 -5.30
C VAL A 678 -0.94 -21.16 -6.68
N LEU A 679 0.11 -21.21 -7.51
CA LEU A 679 0.08 -21.88 -8.81
C LEU A 679 0.63 -23.29 -8.65
N ILE A 680 -0.14 -24.29 -9.09
CA ILE A 680 0.18 -25.71 -8.97
C ILE A 680 0.03 -26.35 -10.35
N THR A 681 1.15 -26.65 -11.01
CA THR A 681 1.16 -27.14 -12.39
C THR A 681 1.72 -28.54 -12.50
N ASN A 682 1.13 -29.34 -13.40
CA ASN A 682 1.67 -30.65 -13.75
C ASN A 682 2.40 -30.51 -15.09
N MET A 683 3.74 -30.59 -15.07
CA MET A 683 4.53 -30.56 -16.30
C MET A 683 4.55 -31.99 -16.88
N GLN A 684 4.07 -32.15 -18.11
CA GLN A 684 4.16 -33.40 -18.87
C GLN A 684 5.53 -33.54 -19.55
#